data_AF-A0A522CDF1-F1
#
_entry.id   AF-A0A522CDF1-F1
#
_cell.length_a   1.000
_cell.length_b   1.000
_cell.length_c   1.000
_cell.angle_alpha   90.00
_cell.angle_beta   90.00
_cell.angle_gamma   90.00
#
_symmetry.space_group_name_H-M   'P 1'
#
loop_
_entity.id
_entity.type
_entity.pdbx_description
1 polymer ?
#
loop_
_entity_poly.entity_id
_entity_poly.type
_entity_poly.pdbx_seq_one_letter_code
_entity_poly.pdbx_strand_id
1 'polypeptide(L)'
;MTDNEKSKFTKVQLGTRRFPLPVWDKKSGKGGALIGARGALSFYTMRPDISRSGADAPVSDKDRIGADERIYAELMRNYPSRNMAEFLIHELQARDPSRSDWQNNSFISGYVGGPGVGKSFLFKLLGSLVHPKGNLYLNCKGVDVGSIFSETVFDTGSAMQERAAIDARIMQGNKGGKGLQPESIEILRNALGDAFTGTVTPSGETEIAINWDGLRVTGTTVQQQTYQTEIIAQTLRQVCSNEGIKMSEGGIQIGITTRDGIAIRAMDPSSADFGRPVLMDEINANSEDQGSLEKLFEFVAFLADPKVPSIELVGGKNRKMTFHRHDLPPTFRVNFTANPNARGMARGSFDRALMSRFGVQLDIRTVPDQDESDYADRIAGYLVGAPLMQIYHAGYDAATRGNIYDKSSELLKAAITHIYSMARTDEEKALLGSAPIELQNADIAPRIMQMANQLGTFFDRLGALLNPDSDFHKGGNLSPEYEAYLREIQIDLRLPTKLIEKAGAVEPEAETPSNIQDLARAFAGAFATEEAADEETEDFSDRMGDRGKRLESYILKWLKQVIVPADAGTRSIATSECQQLLKLALKEAADNGIGARELNDSARGGVASIASLYDLDRLENSSEQARIVRDALLQAAGSDMAKLLKGGARPDAILSLDDLMRLSKEAASLQPQAGQALIARTDADGIAENPFALGRLVDSINPKVKETDLPGVEELATYEGVMIPIAWPVIAAKTLNDIWGSVTAKKPSGSKSLSMQIAENGGDAGVGVTSLLVQRDGSPEIVHVLKGLGDTLVVSGPVSRDFNSLMKRQGIMHVDYTAKAAANTIDAFIEKTMLPTETVDAIKAAFLLRNGEDVRRSKDMKRSLGTIMTDVEHVPPVAPVYVAAAPLKAKRRR
;
A
#
# COMPACT_ATOMS: atom_id res chain seq x y z
N MET A 1 -8.97 -11.21 43.99
CA MET A 1 -9.94 -11.07 42.88
C MET A 1 -11.22 -11.86 43.14
N THR A 2 -12.37 -11.19 43.07
CA THR A 2 -13.71 -11.78 43.12
C THR A 2 -14.08 -12.46 41.79
N ASP A 3 -15.06 -13.36 41.77
CA ASP A 3 -15.50 -14.04 40.53
C ASP A 3 -16.09 -13.06 39.49
N ASN A 4 -16.67 -11.95 39.95
CA ASN A 4 -17.13 -10.85 39.09
C ASN A 4 -15.95 -10.11 38.42
N GLU A 5 -14.81 -9.95 39.09
CA GLU A 5 -13.61 -9.35 38.51
C GLU A 5 -12.94 -10.26 37.48
N LYS A 6 -12.91 -11.58 37.72
CA LYS A 6 -12.38 -12.56 36.76
C LYS A 6 -13.15 -12.59 35.43
N SER A 7 -14.44 -12.29 35.46
CA SER A 7 -15.30 -12.26 34.27
C SER A 7 -14.94 -11.16 33.25
N LYS A 8 -14.12 -10.17 33.65
CA LYS A 8 -13.68 -9.06 32.78
C LYS A 8 -12.48 -9.41 31.88
N PHE A 9 -11.88 -10.58 32.05
CA PHE A 9 -10.66 -10.97 31.37
C PHE A 9 -10.92 -12.14 30.41
N THR A 10 -10.59 -11.94 29.13
CA THR A 10 -10.66 -12.98 28.10
C THR A 10 -9.25 -13.51 27.84
N LYS A 11 -9.08 -14.84 27.86
CA LYS A 11 -7.83 -15.47 27.46
C LYS A 11 -7.75 -15.54 25.94
N VAL A 12 -6.64 -15.06 25.38
CA VAL A 12 -6.35 -15.07 23.95
C VAL A 12 -5.19 -16.01 23.67
N GLN A 13 -5.21 -16.69 22.52
CA GLN A 13 -4.16 -17.63 22.12
C GLN A 13 -3.64 -17.35 20.70
N LEU A 14 -2.35 -17.02 20.60
CA LEU A 14 -1.64 -16.77 19.33
C LEU A 14 -0.55 -17.82 19.10
N GLY A 15 0.05 -17.87 17.91
CA GLY A 15 1.04 -18.88 17.54
C GLY A 15 0.44 -20.26 17.26
N THR A 16 -0.85 -20.32 16.91
CA THR A 16 -1.57 -21.54 16.53
C THR A 16 -1.50 -21.77 15.02
N ARG A 17 -2.07 -22.88 14.51
CA ARG A 17 -2.19 -23.07 13.05
C ARG A 17 -3.09 -22.04 12.38
N ARG A 18 -4.11 -21.54 13.10
CA ARG A 18 -5.04 -20.52 12.61
C ARG A 18 -4.45 -19.12 12.72
N PHE A 19 -3.63 -18.88 13.75
CA PHE A 19 -3.05 -17.56 14.06
C PHE A 19 -1.52 -17.68 14.22
N PRO A 20 -0.77 -17.96 13.14
CA PRO A 20 0.68 -18.16 13.19
C PRO A 20 1.43 -16.84 13.44
N LEU A 21 2.47 -16.83 14.28
CA LEU A 21 3.26 -15.62 14.54
C LEU A 21 4.62 -15.69 13.86
N PRO A 22 4.97 -14.77 12.93
CA PRO A 22 6.31 -14.69 12.36
C PRO A 22 7.37 -14.49 13.45
N VAL A 23 8.47 -15.23 13.38
CA VAL A 23 9.62 -15.03 14.27
C VAL A 23 10.88 -14.86 13.46
N TRP A 24 11.83 -14.16 14.05
CA TRP A 24 13.11 -13.86 13.43
C TRP A 24 14.22 -14.07 14.44
N ASP A 25 15.23 -14.85 14.04
CA ASP A 25 16.49 -14.96 14.78
C ASP A 25 17.56 -14.17 14.04
N LYS A 26 17.89 -12.99 14.58
CA LYS A 26 18.91 -12.11 14.02
C LYS A 26 20.28 -12.78 13.94
N LYS A 27 20.65 -13.65 14.89
CA LYS A 27 21.98 -14.27 14.93
C LYS A 27 22.18 -15.29 13.82
N SER A 28 21.14 -16.05 13.50
CA SER A 28 21.18 -17.02 12.41
C SER A 28 20.71 -16.47 11.07
N GLY A 29 20.10 -15.27 11.05
CA GLY A 29 19.48 -14.68 9.87
C GLY A 29 18.27 -15.49 9.35
N LYS A 30 17.70 -16.34 10.21
CA LYS A 30 16.62 -17.26 9.83
C LYS A 30 15.28 -16.75 10.36
N GLY A 31 14.33 -16.65 9.44
CA GLY A 31 12.91 -16.49 9.76
C GLY A 31 12.25 -17.82 10.09
N GLY A 32 11.07 -17.74 10.67
CA GLY A 32 10.17 -18.86 10.90
C GLY A 32 8.84 -18.37 11.43
N ALA A 33 8.05 -19.27 12.00
CA ALA A 33 6.84 -18.90 12.71
C ALA A 33 6.58 -19.79 13.92
N LEU A 34 6.02 -19.21 14.98
CA LEU A 34 5.39 -19.98 16.05
C LEU A 34 4.07 -20.54 15.53
N ILE A 35 3.99 -21.86 15.42
CA ILE A 35 2.82 -22.57 14.90
C ILE A 35 2.56 -23.82 15.73
N GLY A 36 1.28 -24.05 16.05
CA GLY A 36 0.79 -25.28 16.68
C GLY A 36 0.90 -25.28 18.21
N ALA A 37 0.52 -26.40 18.84
CA ALA A 37 0.31 -26.46 20.30
C ALA A 37 1.55 -26.12 21.15
N ARG A 38 2.76 -26.43 20.67
CA ARG A 38 4.02 -26.11 21.37
C ARG A 38 4.48 -24.67 21.14
N GLY A 39 4.09 -24.07 20.01
CA GLY A 39 4.40 -22.68 19.65
C GLY A 39 3.39 -21.68 20.21
N ALA A 40 2.21 -22.14 20.61
CA ALA A 40 1.15 -21.26 21.08
C ALA A 40 1.55 -20.50 22.36
N LEU A 41 1.20 -19.22 22.37
CA LEU A 41 1.36 -18.30 23.49
C LEU A 41 -0.02 -17.80 23.89
N SER A 42 -0.28 -17.75 25.20
CA SER A 42 -1.54 -17.21 25.72
C SER A 42 -1.31 -15.91 26.47
N PHE A 43 -2.30 -15.02 26.53
CA PHE A 43 -2.31 -13.89 27.47
C PHE A 43 -3.76 -13.47 27.74
N TYR A 44 -3.97 -12.59 28.72
CA TYR A 44 -5.31 -12.06 29.04
C TYR A 44 -5.52 -10.68 28.43
N THR A 45 -6.75 -10.39 27.99
CA THR A 45 -7.19 -9.08 27.49
C THR A 45 -8.49 -8.64 28.19
N MET A 46 -8.70 -7.34 28.33
CA MET A 46 -9.90 -6.69 28.91
C MET A 46 -10.77 -5.99 27.85
N ARG A 47 -10.60 -6.35 26.59
CA ARG A 47 -11.26 -5.66 25.49
C ARG A 47 -12.76 -5.95 25.39
N PRO A 48 -13.64 -4.91 25.45
CA PRO A 48 -15.08 -5.09 25.45
C PRO A 48 -15.64 -5.34 24.04
N ASP A 49 -14.95 -4.90 22.98
CA ASP A 49 -15.21 -5.30 21.58
C ASP A 49 -15.00 -6.81 21.36
N ILE A 50 -14.50 -7.49 22.39
CA ILE A 50 -14.09 -8.89 22.40
C ILE A 50 -14.92 -9.73 23.40
N SER A 51 -15.93 -9.16 24.09
CA SER A 51 -16.76 -9.92 25.06
C SER A 51 -18.26 -9.94 24.77
N ARG A 52 -18.76 -11.05 24.21
CA ARG A 52 -19.69 -11.98 24.90
C ARG A 52 -20.04 -13.19 24.03
N SER A 53 -19.61 -14.37 24.48
CA SER A 53 -20.29 -15.66 24.38
C SER A 53 -21.40 -15.78 25.44
N GLY A 54 -22.21 -14.73 25.62
CA GLY A 54 -23.30 -14.66 26.59
C GLY A 54 -24.63 -14.36 25.90
N ALA A 55 -25.70 -14.98 26.38
CA ALA A 55 -27.01 -15.17 25.74
C ALA A 55 -27.84 -13.90 25.44
N ASP A 56 -27.35 -12.68 25.67
CA ASP A 56 -28.17 -11.46 25.68
C ASP A 56 -27.70 -10.33 24.73
N ALA A 57 -26.96 -10.64 23.66
CA ALA A 57 -26.68 -9.66 22.59
C ALA A 57 -27.45 -10.05 21.31
N PRO A 58 -28.35 -9.20 20.79
CA PRO A 58 -29.04 -9.45 19.53
C PRO A 58 -28.13 -9.05 18.37
N VAL A 59 -27.10 -9.86 18.12
CA VAL A 59 -26.27 -9.74 16.91
C VAL A 59 -26.23 -11.13 16.30
N SER A 60 -26.47 -11.22 14.99
CA SER A 60 -26.48 -12.51 14.30
C SER A 60 -25.14 -13.21 14.47
N ASP A 61 -25.12 -14.53 14.68
CA ASP A 61 -23.87 -15.30 14.86
C ASP A 61 -22.91 -15.18 13.66
N LYS A 62 -23.35 -14.63 12.52
CA LYS A 62 -22.50 -14.36 11.35
C LYS A 62 -21.61 -13.13 11.49
N ASP A 63 -21.92 -12.20 12.40
CA ASP A 63 -21.17 -10.94 12.59
C ASP A 63 -20.24 -10.97 13.82
N ARG A 64 -20.18 -12.10 14.55
CA ARG A 64 -19.33 -12.26 15.74
C ARG A 64 -17.89 -12.62 15.35
N ILE A 65 -17.00 -11.62 15.39
CA ILE A 65 -15.55 -11.83 15.27
C ILE A 65 -15.00 -12.36 16.61
N GLY A 66 -14.25 -13.47 16.57
CA GLY A 66 -13.65 -14.06 17.76
C GLY A 66 -12.50 -13.22 18.34
N ALA A 67 -12.28 -13.34 19.66
CA ALA A 67 -11.22 -12.63 20.39
C ALA A 67 -9.83 -12.78 19.77
N ASP A 68 -9.42 -14.03 19.55
CA ASP A 68 -8.12 -14.35 18.95
C ASP A 68 -7.98 -13.75 17.56
N GLU A 69 -9.05 -13.74 16.77
CA GLU A 69 -9.04 -13.23 15.39
C GLU A 69 -8.88 -11.71 15.36
N ARG A 70 -9.64 -10.97 16.20
CA ARG A 70 -9.53 -9.50 16.28
C ARG A 70 -8.14 -9.07 16.78
N ILE A 71 -7.63 -9.72 17.82
CA ILE A 71 -6.30 -9.44 18.38
C ILE A 71 -5.20 -9.80 17.37
N TYR A 72 -5.31 -10.95 16.69
CA TYR A 72 -4.34 -11.37 15.70
C TYR A 72 -4.30 -10.41 14.50
N ALA A 73 -5.45 -9.99 13.98
CA ALA A 73 -5.52 -9.04 12.88
C ALA A 73 -4.86 -7.70 13.24
N GLU A 74 -5.14 -7.18 14.44
CA GLU A 74 -4.56 -5.92 14.92
C GLU A 74 -3.06 -6.03 15.12
N LEU A 75 -2.58 -7.14 15.70
CA LEU A 75 -1.16 -7.43 15.85
C LEU A 75 -0.47 -7.51 14.49
N MET A 76 -1.02 -8.25 13.53
CA MET A 76 -0.37 -8.45 12.24
C MET A 76 -0.29 -7.15 11.44
N ARG A 77 -1.35 -6.33 11.41
CA ARG A 77 -1.33 -5.01 10.74
C ARG A 77 -0.30 -4.06 11.34
N ASN A 78 0.04 -4.23 12.61
CA ASN A 78 0.99 -3.40 13.34
C ASN A 78 2.26 -4.16 13.72
N TYR A 79 2.58 -5.26 13.02
CA TYR A 79 3.67 -6.13 13.44
C TYR A 79 4.98 -5.36 13.44
N PRO A 80 5.80 -5.47 14.50
CA PRO A 80 7.08 -4.78 14.57
C PRO A 80 8.04 -5.30 13.48
N SER A 81 9.10 -4.54 13.21
CA SER A 81 10.17 -5.00 12.32
C SER A 81 10.82 -6.29 12.83
N ARG A 82 11.52 -7.01 11.96
CA ARG A 82 12.18 -8.28 12.27
C ARG A 82 13.14 -8.16 13.44
N ASN A 83 13.87 -7.06 13.60
CA ASN A 83 14.74 -6.88 14.77
C ASN A 83 13.96 -6.66 16.08
N MET A 84 12.76 -6.09 16.00
CA MET A 84 11.90 -5.88 17.16
C MET A 84 11.00 -7.09 17.47
N ALA A 85 10.88 -8.04 16.54
CA ALA A 85 10.03 -9.23 16.68
C ALA A 85 10.45 -10.13 17.86
N GLU A 86 11.75 -10.30 18.12
CA GLU A 86 12.21 -11.10 19.26
C GLU A 86 11.76 -10.52 20.61
N PHE A 87 11.72 -9.18 20.72
CA PHE A 87 11.27 -8.47 21.91
C PHE A 87 9.76 -8.58 22.08
N LEU A 88 8.99 -8.52 20.98
CA LEU A 88 7.56 -8.82 21.01
C LEU A 88 7.29 -10.24 21.55
N ILE A 89 7.98 -11.25 21.01
CA ILE A 89 7.79 -12.64 21.43
C ILE A 89 8.18 -12.82 22.90
N HIS A 90 9.28 -12.20 23.34
CA HIS A 90 9.67 -12.19 24.74
C HIS A 90 8.57 -11.64 25.65
N GLU A 91 7.99 -10.49 25.29
CA GLU A 91 6.92 -9.86 26.05
C GLU A 91 5.66 -10.72 26.08
N LEU A 92 5.30 -11.37 24.97
CA LEU A 92 4.17 -12.30 24.92
C LEU A 92 4.43 -13.55 25.78
N GLN A 93 5.65 -14.10 25.77
CA GLN A 93 6.04 -15.22 26.62
C GLN A 93 5.98 -14.86 28.11
N ALA A 94 6.43 -13.66 28.47
CA ALA A 94 6.39 -13.16 29.84
C ALA A 94 4.97 -12.85 30.34
N ARG A 95 3.97 -12.85 29.43
CA ARG A 95 2.54 -12.75 29.74
C ARG A 95 1.83 -14.11 29.70
N ASP A 96 2.53 -15.18 29.32
CA ASP A 96 1.93 -16.50 29.15
C ASP A 96 1.79 -17.24 30.49
N PRO A 97 0.54 -17.42 30.99
CA PRO A 97 0.31 -18.09 32.28
C PRO A 97 0.76 -19.56 32.30
N SER A 98 0.97 -20.18 31.13
CA SER A 98 1.46 -21.55 31.03
C SER A 98 2.99 -21.67 31.09
N ARG A 99 3.70 -20.54 30.93
CA ARG A 99 5.17 -20.50 30.87
C ARG A 99 5.79 -19.64 31.96
N SER A 100 5.00 -18.79 32.61
CA SER A 100 5.42 -17.94 33.72
C SER A 100 4.74 -18.39 35.01
N ASP A 101 5.54 -18.60 36.06
CA ASP A 101 5.00 -18.81 37.39
C ASP A 101 4.51 -17.46 37.92
N TRP A 102 3.19 -17.32 38.06
CA TRP A 102 2.56 -16.07 38.50
C TRP A 102 3.14 -15.52 39.80
N GLN A 103 3.53 -16.40 40.74
CA GLN A 103 4.09 -15.96 42.03
C GLN A 103 5.48 -15.34 41.86
N ASN A 104 6.24 -15.80 40.87
CA ASN A 104 7.60 -15.38 40.58
C ASN A 104 7.71 -14.43 39.37
N ASN A 105 6.59 -14.08 38.72
CA ASN A 105 6.56 -13.31 37.48
C ASN A 105 6.86 -11.83 37.74
N SER A 106 7.85 -11.25 37.06
CA SER A 106 8.09 -9.80 37.10
C SER A 106 6.98 -9.02 36.38
N PHE A 107 6.47 -7.98 37.04
CA PHE A 107 5.45 -7.08 36.48
C PHE A 107 6.08 -5.87 35.78
N ILE A 108 7.40 -5.82 35.67
CA ILE A 108 8.12 -4.70 35.06
C ILE A 108 9.09 -5.18 33.99
N SER A 109 9.18 -4.49 32.86
CA SER A 109 10.24 -4.71 31.86
C SER A 109 10.62 -3.42 31.14
N GLY A 110 11.86 -3.34 30.67
CA GLY A 110 12.35 -2.11 30.06
C GLY A 110 13.33 -2.30 28.92
N TYR A 111 13.24 -1.43 27.92
CA TYR A 111 14.10 -1.47 26.74
C TYR A 111 14.95 -0.21 26.58
N VAL A 112 16.25 -0.41 26.38
CA VAL A 112 17.24 0.64 26.18
C VAL A 112 17.77 0.56 24.76
N GLY A 113 17.71 1.63 23.98
CA GLY A 113 18.20 1.64 22.60
C GLY A 113 18.09 3.02 21.97
N GLY A 114 18.56 3.20 20.74
CA GLY A 114 18.47 4.47 20.04
C GLY A 114 17.02 5.03 19.96
N PRO A 115 16.84 6.35 19.84
CA PRO A 115 15.53 6.90 19.53
C PRO A 115 15.04 6.39 18.16
N GLY A 116 13.73 6.25 17.99
CA GLY A 116 13.15 5.88 16.69
C GLY A 116 13.13 4.38 16.37
N VAL A 117 13.88 3.53 17.08
CA VAL A 117 13.97 2.07 16.81
C VAL A 117 12.69 1.27 17.14
N GLY A 118 11.60 1.92 17.57
CA GLY A 118 10.31 1.27 17.79
C GLY A 118 10.01 0.77 19.21
N LYS A 119 10.82 1.12 20.23
CA LYS A 119 10.60 0.72 21.65
C LYS A 119 9.21 1.08 22.17
N SER A 120 8.85 2.37 22.09
CA SER A 120 7.56 2.88 22.58
C SER A 120 6.40 2.38 21.72
N PHE A 121 6.63 2.16 20.41
CA PHE A 121 5.65 1.57 19.50
C PHE A 121 5.29 0.13 19.92
N LEU A 122 6.30 -0.71 20.20
CA LEU A 122 6.08 -2.08 20.66
C LEU A 122 5.26 -2.14 21.95
N PHE A 123 5.59 -1.32 22.94
CA PHE A 123 4.81 -1.31 24.19
C PHE A 123 3.40 -0.75 24.00
N LYS A 124 3.21 0.27 23.16
CA LYS A 124 1.87 0.78 22.81
C LYS A 124 1.02 -0.27 22.11
N LEU A 125 1.62 -1.04 21.19
CA LEU A 125 0.98 -2.18 20.54
C LEU A 125 0.55 -3.23 21.56
N LEU A 126 1.46 -3.71 22.42
CA LEU A 126 1.11 -4.64 23.50
C LEU A 126 -0.03 -4.13 24.38
N GLY A 127 -0.05 -2.82 24.64
CA GLY A 127 -1.14 -2.14 25.32
C GLY A 127 -2.49 -2.27 24.63
N SER A 128 -2.53 -2.01 23.32
CA SER A 128 -3.75 -2.07 22.53
C SER A 128 -4.31 -3.48 22.41
N LEU A 129 -3.45 -4.51 22.44
CA LEU A 129 -3.89 -5.90 22.49
C LEU A 129 -4.56 -6.28 23.82
N VAL A 130 -4.20 -5.59 24.91
CA VAL A 130 -4.60 -5.93 26.28
C VAL A 130 -5.80 -5.11 26.75
N HIS A 131 -5.89 -3.83 26.39
CA HIS A 131 -6.92 -2.93 26.88
C HIS A 131 -7.43 -2.01 25.76
N PRO A 132 -8.75 -1.69 25.68
CA PRO A 132 -9.31 -0.91 24.57
C PRO A 132 -8.72 0.50 24.46
N LYS A 133 -8.33 1.10 25.59
CA LYS A 133 -7.68 2.42 25.64
C LYS A 133 -6.15 2.38 25.54
N GLY A 134 -5.56 1.21 25.28
CA GLY A 134 -4.11 1.00 25.32
C GLY A 134 -3.48 1.35 26.68
N ASN A 135 -2.19 1.69 26.65
CA ASN A 135 -1.39 1.99 27.84
C ASN A 135 -1.79 3.32 28.50
N LEU A 136 -1.60 3.39 29.82
CA LEU A 136 -1.39 4.67 30.50
C LEU A 136 0.05 5.13 30.23
N TYR A 137 0.20 6.33 29.67
CA TYR A 137 1.48 6.82 29.17
C TYR A 137 2.03 7.97 30.04
N LEU A 138 3.30 7.90 30.38
CA LEU A 138 4.07 8.96 31.02
C LEU A 138 5.34 9.22 30.21
N ASN A 139 5.43 10.41 29.63
CA ASN A 139 6.68 10.92 29.11
C ASN A 139 7.51 11.46 30.28
N CYS A 140 8.61 10.80 30.61
CA CYS A 140 9.46 11.17 31.73
C CYS A 140 10.43 12.32 31.39
N LYS A 141 10.48 12.79 30.14
CA LYS A 141 11.37 13.88 29.72
C LYS A 141 11.08 15.18 30.47
N GLY A 142 11.99 15.58 31.36
CA GLY A 142 11.87 16.82 32.13
C GLY A 142 10.71 16.85 33.14
N VAL A 143 10.16 15.69 33.51
CA VAL A 143 9.07 15.55 34.48
C VAL A 143 9.59 14.84 35.73
N ASP A 144 9.07 15.22 36.90
CA ASP A 144 9.30 14.50 38.14
C ASP A 144 8.68 13.09 38.04
N VAL A 145 9.50 12.05 38.27
CA VAL A 145 9.05 10.66 38.20
C VAL A 145 8.06 10.34 39.32
N GLY A 146 8.03 11.13 40.42
CA GLY A 146 7.00 11.07 41.45
C GLY A 146 5.56 11.23 40.91
N SER A 147 5.40 11.88 39.75
CA SER A 147 4.13 12.01 39.05
C SER A 147 3.46 10.67 38.70
N ILE A 148 4.22 9.57 38.67
CA ILE A 148 3.67 8.22 38.47
C ILE A 148 2.68 7.83 39.58
N PHE A 149 2.85 8.36 40.79
CA PHE A 149 2.02 8.07 41.97
C PHE A 149 0.98 9.15 42.25
N SER A 150 1.31 10.41 42.04
CA SER A 150 0.39 11.54 42.25
C SER A 150 0.63 12.62 41.21
N GLU A 151 -0.41 12.98 40.45
CA GLU A 151 -0.33 14.00 39.42
C GLU A 151 -1.04 15.28 39.85
N THR A 152 -0.43 16.42 39.56
CA THR A 152 -1.07 17.73 39.66
C THR A 152 -1.80 18.03 38.35
N VAL A 153 -3.11 18.21 38.43
CA VAL A 153 -4.00 18.42 37.29
C VAL A 153 -4.85 19.66 37.47
N PHE A 154 -5.37 20.19 36.37
CA PHE A 154 -6.35 21.26 36.43
C PHE A 154 -7.69 20.73 36.97
N ASP A 155 -8.22 21.39 37.99
CA ASP A 155 -9.57 21.14 38.48
C ASP A 155 -10.58 21.84 37.56
N THR A 156 -11.19 21.06 36.68
CA THR A 156 -12.21 21.52 35.74
C THR A 156 -13.64 21.22 36.24
N GLY A 157 -13.81 20.87 37.52
CA GLY A 157 -15.11 20.53 38.12
C GLY A 157 -16.15 21.63 37.97
N SER A 158 -15.75 22.89 38.14
CA SER A 158 -16.58 24.08 37.94
C SER A 158 -16.98 24.33 36.47
N ALA A 159 -16.37 23.65 35.51
CA ALA A 159 -16.63 23.77 34.07
C ALA A 159 -17.31 22.52 33.48
N MET A 160 -17.97 21.70 34.30
CA MET A 160 -18.52 20.40 33.88
C MET A 160 -19.60 20.52 32.79
N GLN A 161 -20.46 21.54 32.87
CA GLN A 161 -21.55 21.74 31.90
C GLN A 161 -21.00 22.15 30.53
N GLU A 162 -20.02 23.05 30.52
CA GLU A 162 -19.35 23.56 29.34
C GLU A 162 -18.54 22.44 28.64
N ARG A 163 -17.80 21.63 29.41
CA ARG A 163 -17.08 20.45 28.89
C ARG A 163 -18.04 19.45 28.24
N ALA A 164 -19.13 19.10 28.93
CA ALA A 164 -20.13 18.16 28.40
C ALA A 164 -20.77 18.68 27.10
N ALA A 165 -21.00 20.00 27.00
CA ALA A 165 -21.54 20.61 25.79
C ALA A 165 -20.54 20.62 24.62
N ILE A 166 -19.26 20.87 24.90
CA ILE A 166 -18.17 20.78 23.91
C ILE A 166 -18.03 19.32 23.43
N ASP A 167 -17.99 18.35 24.35
CA ASP A 167 -17.91 16.93 24.02
C ASP A 167 -19.12 16.46 23.19
N ALA A 168 -20.32 16.95 23.51
CA ALA A 168 -21.52 16.64 22.73
C ALA A 168 -21.44 17.17 21.29
N ARG A 169 -20.90 18.37 21.08
CA ARG A 169 -20.65 18.92 19.73
C ARG A 169 -19.57 18.14 18.98
N ILE A 170 -18.49 17.74 19.66
CA ILE A 170 -17.46 16.87 19.08
C ILE A 170 -18.07 15.53 18.66
N MET A 171 -18.85 14.89 19.53
CA MET A 171 -19.54 13.63 19.22
C MET A 171 -20.53 13.78 18.05
N GLN A 172 -21.22 14.92 17.92
CA GLN A 172 -22.06 15.20 16.77
C GLN A 172 -21.25 15.31 15.48
N GLY A 173 -20.11 16.02 15.52
CA GLY A 173 -19.19 16.12 14.38
C GLY A 173 -18.61 14.78 13.94
N ASN A 174 -18.15 13.96 14.88
CA ASN A 174 -17.61 12.63 14.61
C ASN A 174 -18.64 11.65 14.01
N LYS A 175 -19.95 11.93 14.16
CA LYS A 175 -21.04 11.11 13.59
C LYS A 175 -21.61 11.69 12.29
N GLY A 176 -20.89 12.62 11.64
CA GLY A 176 -21.33 13.28 10.40
C GLY A 176 -22.39 14.38 10.59
N GLY A 177 -22.62 14.81 11.84
CA GLY A 177 -23.51 15.92 12.18
C GLY A 177 -22.80 17.28 12.24
N LYS A 178 -23.53 18.33 12.65
CA LYS A 178 -22.96 19.68 12.81
C LYS A 178 -22.08 19.76 14.06
N GLY A 179 -20.78 19.54 13.89
CA GLY A 179 -19.78 19.58 14.95
C GLY A 179 -19.40 20.98 15.45
N LEU A 180 -18.22 21.08 16.08
CA LEU A 180 -17.57 22.35 16.39
C LEU A 180 -17.09 23.03 15.09
N GLN A 181 -17.02 24.37 15.10
CA GLN A 181 -16.41 25.13 14.02
C GLN A 181 -14.90 24.86 13.93
N PRO A 182 -14.28 24.91 12.72
CA PRO A 182 -12.84 24.69 12.54
C PRO A 182 -11.97 25.58 13.43
N GLU A 183 -12.36 26.85 13.61
CA GLU A 183 -11.67 27.83 14.47
C GLU A 183 -11.69 27.40 15.94
N SER A 184 -12.83 26.91 16.43
CA SER A 184 -12.96 26.38 17.80
C SER A 184 -12.09 25.13 18.00
N ILE A 185 -12.00 24.27 16.97
CA ILE A 185 -11.13 23.09 16.96
C ILE A 185 -9.66 23.48 17.04
N GLU A 186 -9.22 24.47 16.28
CA GLU A 186 -7.85 24.97 16.29
C GLU A 186 -7.48 25.60 17.64
N ILE A 187 -8.37 26.42 18.20
CA ILE A 187 -8.21 27.04 19.52
C ILE A 187 -8.05 25.96 20.60
N LEU A 188 -8.91 24.94 20.60
CA LEU A 188 -8.83 23.83 21.56
C LEU A 188 -7.56 23.01 21.38
N ARG A 189 -7.17 22.70 20.14
CA ARG A 189 -5.94 21.96 19.83
C ARG A 189 -4.71 22.67 20.35
N ASN A 190 -4.61 23.98 20.10
CA ASN A 190 -3.46 24.79 20.49
C ASN A 190 -3.37 24.96 22.01
N ALA A 191 -4.50 25.13 22.69
CA ALA A 191 -4.52 25.38 24.13
C ALA A 191 -4.42 24.11 24.99
N LEU A 192 -5.02 23.00 24.55
CA LEU A 192 -5.09 21.75 25.33
C LEU A 192 -3.93 20.78 25.00
N GLY A 193 -3.21 21.00 23.89
CA GLY A 193 -2.05 20.19 23.49
C GLY A 193 -2.39 18.71 23.39
N ASP A 194 -1.60 17.86 24.05
CA ASP A 194 -1.75 16.39 24.02
C ASP A 194 -3.09 15.88 24.57
N ALA A 195 -3.83 16.68 25.32
CA ALA A 195 -5.19 16.32 25.76
C ALA A 195 -6.21 16.41 24.60
N PHE A 196 -5.91 17.12 23.52
CA PHE A 196 -6.70 17.15 22.30
C PHE A 196 -6.17 16.10 21.31
N THR A 197 -7.00 15.11 20.99
CA THR A 197 -6.65 14.02 20.07
C THR A 197 -7.47 14.13 18.79
N GLY A 198 -6.81 13.99 17.64
CA GLY A 198 -7.44 13.84 16.33
C GLY A 198 -6.91 12.56 15.70
N THR A 199 -7.80 11.61 15.45
CA THR A 199 -7.46 10.30 14.87
C THR A 199 -8.06 10.23 13.49
N VAL A 200 -7.22 10.08 12.46
CA VAL A 200 -7.73 9.85 11.10
C VAL A 200 -8.23 8.41 11.05
N THR A 201 -9.53 8.27 10.83
CA THR A 201 -10.17 6.98 10.61
C THR A 201 -9.71 6.38 9.29
N PRO A 202 -9.87 5.06 9.09
CA PRO A 202 -9.57 4.43 7.81
C PRO A 202 -10.35 5.01 6.62
N SER A 203 -11.49 5.69 6.86
CA SER A 203 -12.27 6.40 5.84
C SER A 203 -11.74 7.81 5.52
N GLY A 204 -10.64 8.25 6.16
CA GLY A 204 -10.05 9.57 5.95
C GLY A 204 -10.69 10.68 6.80
N GLU A 205 -11.73 10.38 7.57
CA GLU A 205 -12.37 11.35 8.47
C GLU A 205 -11.59 11.48 9.78
N THR A 206 -11.47 12.69 10.31
CA THR A 206 -10.77 12.90 11.60
C THR A 206 -11.75 12.81 12.75
N GLU A 207 -11.69 11.73 13.53
CA GLU A 207 -12.37 11.64 14.81
C GLU A 207 -11.62 12.45 15.87
N ILE A 208 -12.31 13.43 16.45
CA ILE A 208 -11.76 14.32 17.46
C ILE A 208 -12.21 13.86 18.85
N ALA A 209 -11.35 13.93 19.85
CA ALA A 209 -11.72 13.72 21.24
C ALA A 209 -10.85 14.55 22.19
N ILE A 210 -11.41 14.98 23.32
CA ILE A 210 -10.67 15.66 24.38
C ILE A 210 -10.59 14.76 25.60
N ASN A 211 -9.36 14.47 26.03
CA ASN A 211 -9.10 13.85 27.31
C ASN A 211 -9.03 14.96 28.38
N TRP A 212 -10.16 15.34 28.95
CA TRP A 212 -10.22 16.33 30.04
C TRP A 212 -9.40 15.91 31.26
N ASP A 213 -9.36 14.60 31.51
CA ASP A 213 -8.52 14.01 32.53
C ASP A 213 -7.03 14.01 32.12
N GLY A 214 -6.67 14.33 30.89
CA GLY A 214 -5.28 14.41 30.41
C GLY A 214 -4.60 15.74 30.72
N LEU A 215 -5.34 16.76 31.15
CA LEU A 215 -4.84 18.12 31.35
C LEU A 215 -3.93 18.21 32.59
N ARG A 216 -2.62 18.14 32.35
CA ARG A 216 -1.59 18.26 33.38
C ARG A 216 -1.14 19.71 33.52
N VAL A 217 -0.95 20.13 34.77
CA VAL A 217 -0.31 21.43 35.06
C VAL A 217 1.17 21.30 34.73
N THR A 218 1.70 22.21 33.91
CA THR A 218 3.14 22.26 33.62
C THR A 218 3.74 23.52 34.28
N GLY A 219 5.03 23.47 34.62
CA GLY A 219 5.70 24.57 35.32
C GLY A 219 5.83 24.36 36.84
N THR A 220 6.93 24.89 37.38
CA THR A 220 7.36 24.66 38.77
C THR A 220 7.02 25.82 39.69
N THR A 221 6.56 26.95 39.15
CA THR A 221 6.20 28.15 39.94
C THR A 221 4.71 28.39 39.95
N VAL A 222 4.19 28.93 41.07
CA VAL A 222 2.78 29.31 41.20
C VAL A 222 2.33 30.27 40.09
N GLN A 223 3.21 31.15 39.63
CA GLN A 223 2.92 32.10 38.54
C GLN A 223 2.71 31.39 37.19
N GLN A 224 3.56 30.42 36.84
CA GLN A 224 3.42 29.63 35.61
C GLN A 224 2.12 28.83 35.64
N GLN A 225 1.82 28.21 36.78
CA GLN A 225 0.62 27.41 36.95
C GLN A 225 -0.65 28.26 36.90
N THR A 226 -0.64 29.45 37.52
CA THR A 226 -1.77 30.41 37.47
C THR A 226 -2.01 30.89 36.04
N TYR A 227 -0.94 31.25 35.32
CA TYR A 227 -1.03 31.66 33.92
C TYR A 227 -1.66 30.58 33.03
N GLN A 228 -1.28 29.32 33.19
CA GLN A 228 -1.88 28.22 32.44
C GLN A 228 -3.35 28.00 32.79
N THR A 229 -3.69 28.14 34.08
CA THR A 229 -5.07 28.06 34.56
C THR A 229 -5.95 29.12 33.89
N GLU A 230 -5.42 30.35 33.75
CA GLU A 230 -6.08 31.45 33.06
C GLU A 230 -6.23 31.21 31.55
N ILE A 231 -5.18 30.71 30.87
CA ILE A 231 -5.26 30.35 29.44
C ILE A 231 -6.38 29.35 29.20
N ILE A 232 -6.41 28.23 29.93
CA ILE A 232 -7.42 27.18 29.74
C ILE A 232 -8.83 27.76 29.98
N ALA A 233 -9.00 28.55 31.05
CA ALA A 233 -10.28 29.19 31.32
C ALA A 233 -10.71 30.15 30.20
N GLN A 234 -9.80 30.95 29.66
CA GLN A 234 -10.08 31.87 28.55
C GLN A 234 -10.40 31.13 27.25
N THR A 235 -9.64 30.08 26.91
CA THR A 235 -9.90 29.22 25.76
C THR A 235 -11.31 28.63 25.82
N LEU A 236 -11.70 28.06 26.96
CA LEU A 236 -13.04 27.48 27.10
C LEU A 236 -14.15 28.53 26.98
N ARG A 237 -13.95 29.73 27.53
CA ARG A 237 -14.90 30.85 27.36
C ARG A 237 -15.03 31.26 25.91
N GLN A 238 -13.90 31.37 25.20
CA GLN A 238 -13.88 31.74 23.79
C GLN A 238 -14.61 30.71 22.93
N VAL A 239 -14.34 29.42 23.13
CA VAL A 239 -14.99 28.32 22.41
C VAL A 239 -16.49 28.30 22.71
N CYS A 240 -16.89 28.41 23.98
CA CYS A 240 -18.30 28.45 24.34
C CYS A 240 -19.02 29.64 23.68
N SER A 241 -18.37 30.81 23.59
CA SER A 241 -18.90 31.98 22.89
C SER A 241 -19.06 31.74 21.39
N ASN A 242 -18.02 31.21 20.72
CA ASN A 242 -18.04 30.93 19.29
C ASN A 242 -19.12 29.91 18.92
N GLU A 243 -19.37 28.94 19.80
CA GLU A 243 -20.31 27.84 19.56
C GLU A 243 -21.74 28.11 20.05
N GLY A 244 -21.97 29.24 20.73
CA GLY A 244 -23.26 29.57 21.34
C GLY A 244 -23.63 28.68 22.52
N ILE A 245 -22.64 28.12 23.23
CA ILE A 245 -22.84 27.31 24.44
C ILE A 245 -23.10 28.25 25.62
N LYS A 246 -24.22 28.07 26.31
CA LYS A 246 -24.55 28.85 27.52
C LYS A 246 -23.56 28.51 28.64
N MET A 247 -22.89 29.54 29.16
CA MET A 247 -22.01 29.43 30.32
C MET A 247 -22.81 29.49 31.62
N SER A 248 -22.34 28.77 32.64
CA SER A 248 -22.89 28.81 33.99
C SER A 248 -22.76 30.19 34.65
N GLU A 249 -23.71 30.55 35.53
CA GLU A 249 -23.80 31.90 36.15
C GLU A 249 -22.58 32.29 37.00
N GLY A 250 -21.73 31.33 37.39
CA GLY A 250 -20.46 31.57 38.10
C GLY A 250 -19.24 31.77 37.19
N GLY A 251 -19.39 31.57 35.87
CA GLY A 251 -18.30 31.58 34.89
C GLY A 251 -17.37 30.38 34.99
N ILE A 252 -16.61 30.13 33.92
CA ILE A 252 -15.61 29.05 33.87
C ILE A 252 -14.45 29.38 34.81
N GLN A 253 -14.35 28.68 35.93
CA GLN A 253 -13.18 28.65 36.80
C GLN A 253 -12.42 27.34 36.60
N ILE A 254 -11.10 27.42 36.57
CA ILE A 254 -10.20 26.27 36.52
C ILE A 254 -9.34 26.38 37.78
N GLY A 255 -9.22 25.31 38.54
CA GLY A 255 -8.36 25.23 39.74
C GLY A 255 -7.16 24.33 39.50
N ILE A 256 -6.40 24.07 40.56
CA ILE A 256 -5.35 23.05 40.57
C ILE A 256 -5.64 22.07 41.69
N THR A 257 -5.59 20.78 41.39
CA THR A 257 -5.80 19.71 42.36
C THR A 257 -4.81 18.58 42.14
N THR A 258 -4.66 17.69 43.10
CA THR A 258 -3.89 16.46 42.95
C THR A 258 -4.82 15.26 42.83
N ARG A 259 -4.43 14.33 41.95
CA ARG A 259 -5.14 13.06 41.75
C ARG A 259 -4.17 11.90 41.74
N ASP A 260 -4.71 10.70 41.80
CA ASP A 260 -3.92 9.48 41.71
C ASP A 260 -3.18 9.41 40.36
N GLY A 261 -1.88 9.13 40.44
CA GLY A 261 -1.02 8.92 39.29
C GLY A 261 -1.32 7.61 38.58
N ILE A 262 -0.74 7.44 37.39
CA ILE A 262 -1.04 6.31 36.51
C ILE A 262 -0.79 4.93 37.13
N ALA A 263 0.22 4.77 38.01
CA ALA A 263 0.47 3.47 38.63
C ALA A 263 -0.65 3.08 39.60
N ILE A 264 -1.11 4.05 40.41
CA ILE A 264 -2.22 3.84 41.35
C ILE A 264 -3.51 3.55 40.57
N ARG A 265 -3.82 4.36 39.54
CA ARG A 265 -5.00 4.17 38.71
C ARG A 265 -5.05 2.82 37.98
N ALA A 266 -3.89 2.27 37.61
CA ALA A 266 -3.80 0.95 36.97
C ALA A 266 -4.03 -0.21 37.94
N MET A 267 -3.68 -0.03 39.22
CA MET A 267 -3.76 -1.07 40.26
C MET A 267 -5.02 -0.99 41.13
N ASP A 268 -5.69 0.16 41.21
CA ASP A 268 -6.90 0.37 42.03
C ASP A 268 -8.14 -0.24 41.34
N PRO A 269 -8.80 -1.28 41.92
CA PRO A 269 -10.00 -1.90 41.34
C PRO A 269 -11.19 -0.95 41.14
N SER A 270 -11.23 0.17 41.87
CA SER A 270 -12.27 1.19 41.74
C SER A 270 -12.01 2.18 40.59
N SER A 271 -10.81 2.16 40.01
CA SER A 271 -10.42 3.02 38.90
C SER A 271 -10.99 2.51 37.57
N ALA A 272 -11.42 3.45 36.72
CA ALA A 272 -11.77 3.14 35.33
C ALA A 272 -10.58 2.66 34.48
N ASP A 273 -9.36 2.86 34.99
CA ASP A 273 -8.10 2.46 34.36
C ASP A 273 -7.54 1.13 34.91
N PHE A 274 -8.29 0.44 35.80
CA PHE A 274 -7.84 -0.81 36.41
C PHE A 274 -7.42 -1.85 35.35
N GLY A 275 -6.22 -2.42 35.51
CA GLY A 275 -5.68 -3.44 34.62
C GLY A 275 -5.08 -2.91 33.32
N ARG A 276 -5.02 -1.59 33.11
CA ARG A 276 -4.26 -0.98 32.01
C ARG A 276 -2.75 -1.12 32.24
N PRO A 277 -1.96 -1.55 31.24
CA PRO A 277 -0.51 -1.46 31.34
C PRO A 277 -0.05 0.00 31.40
N VAL A 278 1.08 0.23 32.07
CA VAL A 278 1.71 1.54 32.24
C VAL A 278 2.97 1.60 31.38
N LEU A 279 3.18 2.68 30.63
CA LEU A 279 4.39 2.94 29.84
C LEU A 279 5.08 4.21 30.34
N MET A 280 6.31 4.07 30.85
CA MET A 280 7.21 5.16 31.21
C MET A 280 8.24 5.38 30.10
N ASP A 281 8.02 6.37 29.25
CA ASP A 281 8.89 6.66 28.10
C ASP A 281 10.04 7.59 28.52
N GLU A 282 11.25 7.33 28.04
CA GLU A 282 12.45 8.15 28.29
C GLU A 282 12.77 8.35 29.78
N ILE A 283 12.71 7.29 30.58
CA ILE A 283 12.85 7.38 32.04
C ILE A 283 14.19 8.00 32.51
N ASN A 284 15.25 7.90 31.71
CA ASN A 284 16.57 8.49 31.99
C ASN A 284 16.76 9.92 31.41
N ALA A 285 15.66 10.58 31.04
CA ALA A 285 15.61 12.00 30.66
C ALA A 285 14.83 12.86 31.69
N ASN A 286 14.57 12.32 32.89
CA ASN A 286 13.86 12.97 33.99
C ASN A 286 14.62 14.15 34.63
N SER A 287 13.92 14.96 35.44
CA SER A 287 14.52 16.02 36.26
C SER A 287 15.17 15.44 37.54
N GLU A 288 16.29 16.03 37.98
CA GLU A 288 17.18 15.56 39.07
C GLU A 288 16.60 15.62 40.50
N ASP A 289 15.28 15.60 40.70
CA ASP A 289 14.69 15.69 42.05
C ASP A 289 14.87 14.37 42.82
N GLN A 290 15.68 14.41 43.90
CA GLN A 290 16.15 13.23 44.62
C GLN A 290 15.10 12.55 45.51
N GLY A 291 14.06 13.26 45.96
CA GLY A 291 13.08 12.75 46.93
C GLY A 291 12.07 11.75 46.38
N SER A 292 11.76 11.78 45.07
CA SER A 292 10.81 10.88 44.42
C SER A 292 11.44 9.56 43.95
N LEU A 293 12.77 9.47 43.95
CA LEU A 293 13.52 8.29 43.51
C LEU A 293 13.43 7.13 44.50
N GLU A 294 13.46 7.38 45.81
CA GLU A 294 13.39 6.31 46.83
C GLU A 294 12.09 5.50 46.72
N LYS A 295 10.96 6.20 46.58
CA LYS A 295 9.65 5.55 46.47
C LYS A 295 9.48 4.82 45.14
N LEU A 296 10.03 5.38 44.07
CA LEU A 296 10.13 4.70 42.79
C LEU A 296 10.94 3.40 42.93
N PHE A 297 12.04 3.42 43.66
CA PHE A 297 12.86 2.23 43.89
C PHE A 297 12.15 1.15 44.71
N GLU A 298 11.32 1.53 45.69
CA GLU A 298 10.45 0.58 46.40
C GLU A 298 9.39 0.00 45.47
N PHE A 299 8.79 0.82 44.62
CA PHE A 299 7.79 0.37 43.65
C PHE A 299 8.38 -0.60 42.62
N VAL A 300 9.56 -0.30 42.08
CA VAL A 300 10.27 -1.24 41.19
C VAL A 300 10.55 -2.56 41.89
N ALA A 301 11.00 -2.52 43.16
CA ALA A 301 11.23 -3.75 43.93
C ALA A 301 9.93 -4.54 44.15
N PHE A 302 8.82 -3.87 44.47
CA PHE A 302 7.49 -4.48 44.58
C PHE A 302 7.05 -5.18 43.28
N LEU A 303 7.42 -4.66 42.11
CA LEU A 303 7.07 -5.25 40.81
C LEU A 303 8.03 -6.37 40.39
N ALA A 304 9.32 -6.25 40.67
CA ALA A 304 10.34 -7.17 40.20
C ALA A 304 10.63 -8.33 41.18
N ASP A 305 10.63 -8.09 42.49
CA ASP A 305 11.04 -9.08 43.50
C ASP A 305 9.81 -9.70 44.21
N PRO A 306 9.57 -11.02 44.05
CA PRO A 306 8.51 -11.74 44.76
C PRO A 306 8.60 -11.64 46.29
N LYS A 307 9.77 -11.32 46.85
CA LYS A 307 9.97 -11.13 48.30
C LYS A 307 9.41 -9.80 48.82
N VAL A 308 8.97 -8.90 47.94
CA VAL A 308 8.30 -7.65 48.29
C VAL A 308 6.80 -7.80 47.99
N PRO A 309 6.00 -8.37 48.92
CA PRO A 309 4.62 -8.78 48.64
C PRO A 309 3.64 -7.61 48.57
N SER A 310 4.02 -6.43 49.07
CA SER A 310 3.16 -5.26 49.15
C SER A 310 3.94 -3.96 49.14
N ILE A 311 3.26 -2.87 48.76
CA ILE A 311 3.76 -1.50 48.84
C ILE A 311 2.67 -0.54 49.33
N GLU A 312 3.04 0.43 50.17
CA GLU A 312 2.20 1.59 50.48
C GLU A 312 2.55 2.74 49.53
N LEU A 313 1.57 3.30 48.83
CA LEU A 313 1.73 4.47 47.96
C LEU A 313 0.83 5.61 48.44
N VAL A 314 1.28 6.86 48.23
CA VAL A 314 0.50 8.06 48.51
C VAL A 314 0.08 8.67 47.18
N GLY A 315 -1.21 8.65 46.90
CA GLY A 315 -1.82 9.20 45.70
C GLY A 315 -2.31 10.64 45.86
N GLY A 316 -3.23 11.02 44.98
CA GLY A 316 -3.84 12.34 44.99
C GLY A 316 -4.56 12.64 46.30
N LYS A 317 -4.63 13.93 46.65
CA LYS A 317 -5.22 14.39 47.92
C LYS A 317 -4.61 13.72 49.16
N ASN A 318 -3.35 13.29 49.07
CA ASN A 318 -2.63 12.53 50.11
C ASN A 318 -3.33 11.22 50.52
N ARG A 319 -4.08 10.58 49.61
CA ARG A 319 -4.73 9.30 49.86
C ARG A 319 -3.68 8.19 49.97
N LYS A 320 -3.56 7.57 51.14
CA LYS A 320 -2.69 6.40 51.36
C LYS A 320 -3.38 5.12 50.89
N MET A 321 -2.67 4.29 50.16
CA MET A 321 -3.17 3.03 49.63
C MET A 321 -2.11 1.94 49.77
N THR A 322 -2.54 0.72 50.11
CA THR A 322 -1.67 -0.45 50.15
C THR A 322 -2.04 -1.38 49.00
N PHE A 323 -1.05 -1.76 48.20
CA PHE A 323 -1.21 -2.70 47.11
C PHE A 323 -0.51 -4.01 47.44
N HIS A 324 -1.14 -5.13 47.08
CA HIS A 324 -0.56 -6.46 47.22
C HIS A 324 -0.31 -7.09 45.85
N ARG A 325 0.79 -7.82 45.72
CA ARG A 325 1.21 -8.43 44.45
C ARG A 325 0.18 -9.43 43.91
N HIS A 326 -0.50 -10.16 44.81
CA HIS A 326 -1.51 -11.16 44.43
C HIS A 326 -2.85 -10.55 43.98
N ASP A 327 -3.06 -9.26 44.22
CA ASP A 327 -4.26 -8.52 43.79
C ASP A 327 -4.06 -7.79 42.46
N LEU A 328 -2.82 -7.76 41.93
CA LEU A 328 -2.54 -7.19 40.62
C LEU A 328 -3.31 -7.95 39.53
N PRO A 329 -3.98 -7.25 38.60
CA PRO A 329 -4.74 -7.91 37.54
C PRO A 329 -3.82 -8.63 36.55
N PRO A 330 -4.28 -9.70 35.89
CA PRO A 330 -3.48 -10.52 34.96
C PRO A 330 -2.91 -9.73 33.77
N THR A 331 -3.49 -8.57 33.46
CA THR A 331 -3.09 -7.69 32.36
C THR A 331 -2.11 -6.59 32.76
N PHE A 332 -1.91 -6.36 34.06
CA PHE A 332 -1.08 -5.27 34.53
C PHE A 332 0.40 -5.54 34.28
N ARG A 333 1.08 -4.53 33.71
CA ARG A 333 2.53 -4.44 33.62
C ARG A 333 2.95 -2.99 33.62
N VAL A 334 4.17 -2.73 34.10
CA VAL A 334 4.89 -1.48 33.91
C VAL A 334 5.99 -1.71 32.88
N ASN A 335 5.92 -1.01 31.77
CA ASN A 335 6.95 -1.02 30.75
C ASN A 335 7.69 0.31 30.76
N PHE A 336 9.00 0.31 30.51
CA PHE A 336 9.76 1.56 30.36
C PHE A 336 10.70 1.56 29.16
N THR A 337 11.01 2.75 28.67
CA THR A 337 12.03 2.94 27.64
C THR A 337 13.12 3.88 28.14
N ALA A 338 14.32 3.69 27.63
CA ALA A 338 15.43 4.60 27.85
C ALA A 338 16.32 4.72 26.61
N ASN A 339 17.07 5.82 26.56
CA ASN A 339 18.05 6.09 25.51
C ASN A 339 19.47 5.87 26.04
N PRO A 340 20.44 5.43 25.21
CA PRO A 340 21.83 5.27 25.64
C PRO A 340 22.48 6.62 25.95
N ASN A 341 23.37 6.64 26.95
CA ASN A 341 24.09 7.86 27.35
C ASN A 341 25.09 8.39 26.31
N ALA A 342 25.57 7.53 25.40
CA ALA A 342 26.73 7.79 24.54
C ALA A 342 26.50 8.84 23.43
N ARG A 343 25.38 9.57 23.41
CA ARG A 343 25.03 10.48 22.31
C ARG A 343 24.42 11.81 22.78
N GLY A 344 24.60 12.21 24.04
CA GLY A 344 23.98 13.42 24.60
C GLY A 344 22.44 13.38 24.64
N MET A 345 21.84 12.22 24.36
CA MET A 345 20.39 12.00 24.24
C MET A 345 19.71 11.62 25.56
N ALA A 346 20.49 11.48 26.63
CA ALA A 346 20.01 11.23 27.99
C ALA A 346 20.60 12.29 28.91
N ARG A 347 19.86 12.68 29.96
CA ARG A 347 20.37 13.62 30.97
C ARG A 347 21.27 12.94 32.00
N GLY A 348 21.23 11.60 32.12
CA GLY A 348 22.13 10.81 32.95
C GLY A 348 22.00 9.30 32.73
N SER A 349 22.94 8.52 33.27
CA SER A 349 22.82 7.05 33.36
C SER A 349 21.77 6.67 34.38
N PHE A 350 21.12 5.52 34.19
CA PHE A 350 20.46 4.84 35.29
C PHE A 350 21.42 4.69 36.47
N ASP A 351 20.96 5.08 37.65
CA ASP A 351 21.69 4.84 38.89
C ASP A 351 21.88 3.33 39.10
N ARG A 352 23.06 2.91 39.59
CA ARG A 352 23.40 1.51 39.86
C ARG A 352 22.38 0.86 40.80
N ALA A 353 21.82 1.62 41.73
CA ALA A 353 20.78 1.14 42.65
C ALA A 353 19.49 0.76 41.92
N LEU A 354 19.04 1.59 40.97
CA LEU A 354 17.86 1.31 40.14
C LEU A 354 18.09 0.09 39.25
N MET A 355 19.26 0.01 38.60
CA MET A 355 19.68 -1.16 37.80
C MET A 355 19.70 -2.46 38.61
N SER A 356 20.17 -2.40 39.86
CA SER A 356 20.23 -3.56 40.76
C SER A 356 18.84 -4.05 41.17
N ARG A 357 17.89 -3.14 41.40
CA ARG A 357 16.52 -3.47 41.82
C ARG A 357 15.62 -4.01 40.72
N PHE A 358 16.00 -3.86 39.45
CA PHE A 358 15.37 -4.59 38.34
C PHE A 358 15.72 -6.10 38.32
N GLY A 359 16.21 -6.66 39.43
CA GLY A 359 16.81 -7.99 39.52
C GLY A 359 15.98 -9.04 40.25
N VAL A 360 15.32 -9.90 39.48
CA VAL A 360 15.59 -11.35 39.44
C VAL A 360 15.58 -11.72 37.95
N GLN A 361 16.76 -11.79 37.31
CA GLN A 361 16.96 -11.95 35.84
C GLN A 361 16.77 -10.68 34.97
N LEU A 362 17.52 -9.59 35.23
CA LEU A 362 17.71 -8.43 34.33
C LEU A 362 16.58 -8.20 33.30
N ASP A 363 15.44 -7.68 33.75
CA ASP A 363 14.29 -7.31 32.88
C ASP A 363 14.56 -6.08 31.99
N ILE A 364 15.81 -5.63 31.94
CA ILE A 364 16.31 -4.60 31.02
C ILE A 364 16.98 -5.27 29.84
N ARG A 365 16.49 -4.99 28.63
CA ARG A 365 17.13 -5.44 27.40
C ARG A 365 17.63 -4.26 26.57
N THR A 366 18.80 -4.44 25.99
CA THR A 366 19.31 -3.51 24.98
C THR A 366 18.71 -3.89 23.64
N VAL A 367 18.07 -2.92 23.00
CA VAL A 367 17.55 -3.02 21.63
C VAL A 367 18.65 -2.54 20.68
N PRO A 368 18.95 -3.29 19.61
CA PRO A 368 19.93 -2.84 18.62
C PRO A 368 19.48 -1.54 17.95
N ASP A 369 20.45 -0.79 17.40
CA ASP A 369 20.12 0.29 16.47
C ASP A 369 19.39 -0.30 15.24
N GLN A 370 18.53 0.52 14.63
CA GLN A 370 17.80 0.13 13.43
C GLN A 370 18.77 -0.11 12.26
N ASP A 371 18.48 -1.12 11.43
CA ASP A 371 19.27 -1.43 10.24
C ASP A 371 18.41 -1.43 8.95
N GLU A 372 19.03 -1.72 7.81
CA GLU A 372 18.36 -1.78 6.51
C GLU A 372 17.10 -2.65 6.50
N SER A 373 17.07 -3.73 7.30
CA SER A 373 15.92 -4.64 7.36
C SER A 373 14.73 -4.00 8.07
N ASP A 374 14.96 -3.15 9.07
CA ASP A 374 13.89 -2.45 9.80
C ASP A 374 13.19 -1.42 8.91
N TYR A 375 13.97 -0.68 8.11
CA TYR A 375 13.42 0.25 7.14
C TYR A 375 12.61 -0.48 6.06
N ALA A 376 13.15 -1.58 5.51
CA ALA A 376 12.46 -2.37 4.51
C ALA A 376 11.13 -2.93 5.04
N ASP A 377 11.14 -3.49 6.25
CA ASP A 377 9.93 -4.00 6.91
C ASP A 377 8.88 -2.91 7.10
N ARG A 378 9.31 -1.71 7.51
CA ARG A 378 8.42 -0.57 7.73
C ARG A 378 7.81 -0.06 6.44
N ILE A 379 8.61 0.06 5.38
CA ILE A 379 8.16 0.54 4.06
C ILE A 379 7.17 -0.46 3.46
N ALA A 380 7.55 -1.74 3.39
CA ALA A 380 6.70 -2.79 2.86
C ALA A 380 5.41 -2.94 3.66
N GLY A 381 5.52 -2.92 5.00
CA GLY A 381 4.38 -3.00 5.91
C GLY A 381 3.40 -1.85 5.74
N TYR A 382 3.91 -0.64 5.57
CA TYR A 382 3.10 0.55 5.34
C TYR A 382 2.35 0.49 4.00
N LEU A 383 3.04 0.13 2.91
CA LEU A 383 2.47 0.12 1.57
C LEU A 383 1.39 -0.95 1.35
N VAL A 384 1.48 -2.06 2.06
CA VAL A 384 0.64 -3.25 1.84
C VAL A 384 -0.36 -3.45 2.97
N GLY A 385 -0.25 -2.69 4.07
CA GLY A 385 -1.13 -2.79 5.25
C GLY A 385 -1.01 -4.13 5.99
N ALA A 386 0.04 -4.90 5.73
CA ALA A 386 0.33 -6.20 6.33
C ALA A 386 1.86 -6.41 6.38
N PRO A 387 2.39 -7.25 7.28
CA PRO A 387 3.82 -7.38 7.52
C PRO A 387 4.50 -8.26 6.46
N LEU A 388 4.54 -7.74 5.23
CA LEU A 388 4.93 -8.43 4.00
C LEU A 388 6.29 -9.11 4.13
N MET A 389 7.33 -8.38 4.57
CA MET A 389 8.67 -8.92 4.70
C MET A 389 8.73 -10.04 5.75
N GLN A 390 8.07 -9.85 6.89
CA GLN A 390 8.02 -10.83 7.97
C GLN A 390 7.31 -12.12 7.55
N ILE A 391 6.17 -12.01 6.84
CA ILE A 391 5.43 -13.15 6.29
C ILE A 391 6.30 -13.90 5.29
N TYR A 392 6.89 -13.19 4.33
CA TYR A 392 7.75 -13.78 3.33
C TYR A 392 8.89 -14.57 3.99
N HIS A 393 9.61 -13.95 4.92
CA HIS A 393 10.74 -14.58 5.59
C HIS A 393 10.34 -15.71 6.54
N ALA A 394 9.13 -15.70 7.09
CA ALA A 394 8.58 -16.82 7.87
C ALA A 394 8.32 -18.07 7.02
N GLY A 395 8.17 -17.93 5.69
CA GLY A 395 8.00 -19.01 4.74
C GLY A 395 9.28 -19.79 4.39
N TYR A 396 10.43 -19.42 4.98
CA TYR A 396 11.68 -20.11 4.74
C TYR A 396 11.69 -21.51 5.36
N ASP A 397 11.90 -22.53 4.52
CA ASP A 397 12.06 -23.91 4.97
C ASP A 397 13.53 -24.33 4.94
N ALA A 398 14.10 -24.54 6.13
CA ALA A 398 15.48 -24.96 6.31
C ALA A 398 15.79 -26.34 5.70
N ALA A 399 14.80 -27.23 5.58
CA ALA A 399 14.98 -28.56 5.00
C ALA A 399 15.13 -28.51 3.48
N THR A 400 14.38 -27.62 2.82
CA THR A 400 14.42 -27.46 1.36
C THR A 400 15.35 -26.33 0.90
N ARG A 401 15.93 -25.55 1.82
CA ARG A 401 16.75 -24.35 1.56
C ARG A 401 16.08 -23.38 0.58
N GLY A 402 14.77 -23.25 0.66
CA GLY A 402 13.98 -22.40 -0.22
C GLY A 402 12.82 -21.75 0.52
N ASN A 403 12.31 -20.66 -0.03
CA ASN A 403 11.11 -20.03 0.48
C ASN A 403 9.87 -20.60 -0.23
N ILE A 404 8.82 -20.94 0.51
CA ILE A 404 7.56 -21.42 -0.08
C ILE A 404 6.95 -20.39 -1.03
N TYR A 405 7.18 -19.11 -0.79
CA TYR A 405 6.64 -18.02 -1.60
C TYR A 405 7.43 -17.80 -2.91
N ASP A 406 8.68 -18.25 -3.01
CA ASP A 406 9.47 -18.18 -4.26
C ASP A 406 8.86 -19.02 -5.37
N LYS A 407 8.10 -20.05 -4.99
CA LYS A 407 7.46 -20.98 -5.92
C LYS A 407 6.04 -20.56 -6.31
N SER A 408 5.45 -19.59 -5.60
CA SER A 408 4.10 -19.09 -5.88
C SER A 408 3.86 -17.72 -5.23
N SER A 409 3.91 -16.66 -6.04
CA SER A 409 3.55 -15.29 -5.64
C SER A 409 2.09 -15.18 -5.18
N GLU A 410 1.20 -16.02 -5.72
CA GLU A 410 -0.21 -16.08 -5.35
C GLU A 410 -0.42 -16.47 -3.88
N LEU A 411 0.43 -17.35 -3.33
CA LEU A 411 0.34 -17.72 -1.90
C LEU A 411 0.67 -16.53 -0.99
N LEU A 412 1.66 -15.73 -1.36
CA LEU A 412 2.05 -14.53 -0.61
C LEU A 412 0.94 -13.48 -0.67
N LYS A 413 0.40 -13.22 -1.87
CA LYS A 413 -0.76 -12.34 -2.09
C LYS A 413 -1.97 -12.79 -1.27
N ALA A 414 -2.29 -14.09 -1.27
CA ALA A 414 -3.42 -14.63 -0.51
C ALA A 414 -3.25 -14.42 1.00
N ALA A 415 -2.04 -14.65 1.54
CA ALA A 415 -1.75 -14.44 2.95
C ALA A 415 -1.91 -12.97 3.37
N ILE A 416 -1.40 -12.04 2.55
CA ILE A 416 -1.51 -10.60 2.77
C ILE A 416 -2.97 -10.14 2.70
N THR A 417 -3.68 -10.55 1.65
CA THR A 417 -5.10 -10.21 1.45
C THR A 417 -5.96 -10.70 2.60
N HIS A 418 -5.66 -11.90 3.11
CA HIS A 418 -6.34 -12.46 4.28
C HIS A 418 -6.12 -11.61 5.54
N ILE A 419 -4.88 -11.22 5.84
CA ILE A 419 -4.57 -10.37 7.01
C ILE A 419 -5.22 -8.99 6.88
N TYR A 420 -5.19 -8.41 5.68
CA TYR A 420 -5.80 -7.11 5.42
C TYR A 420 -7.32 -7.15 5.69
N SER A 421 -8.00 -8.18 5.20
CA SER A 421 -9.48 -8.32 5.28
C SER A 421 -10.02 -8.93 6.59
N MET A 422 -9.20 -9.65 7.34
CA MET A 422 -9.59 -10.36 8.57
C MET A 422 -10.18 -9.42 9.65
N ALA A 423 -11.12 -9.93 10.45
CA ALA A 423 -11.66 -9.22 11.61
C ALA A 423 -12.17 -7.79 11.29
N ARG A 424 -12.73 -7.59 10.10
CA ARG A 424 -13.45 -6.36 9.71
C ARG A 424 -14.95 -6.64 9.61
N THR A 425 -15.78 -5.73 10.11
CA THR A 425 -17.23 -5.74 9.88
C THR A 425 -17.55 -5.48 8.41
N ASP A 426 -18.77 -5.76 7.97
CA ASP A 426 -19.15 -5.50 6.57
C ASP A 426 -19.20 -4.00 6.25
N GLU A 427 -19.54 -3.16 7.23
CA GLU A 427 -19.39 -1.71 7.13
C GLU A 427 -17.91 -1.29 7.00
N GLU A 428 -17.03 -1.84 7.84
CA GLU A 428 -15.58 -1.61 7.76
C GLU A 428 -15.01 -2.11 6.43
N LYS A 429 -15.58 -3.15 5.81
CA LYS A 429 -15.18 -3.62 4.48
C LYS A 429 -15.70 -2.70 3.37
N ALA A 430 -16.95 -2.25 3.45
CA ALA A 430 -17.55 -1.36 2.47
C ALA A 430 -16.83 -0.01 2.38
N LEU A 431 -16.32 0.50 3.51
CA LEU A 431 -15.53 1.73 3.58
C LEU A 431 -14.16 1.65 2.89
N LEU A 432 -13.64 0.45 2.62
CA LEU A 432 -12.35 0.27 1.94
C LEU A 432 -12.45 0.50 0.43
N GLY A 433 -13.66 0.63 -0.12
CA GLY A 433 -13.90 0.74 -1.55
C GLY A 433 -13.65 -0.57 -2.33
N SER A 434 -13.73 -0.49 -3.66
CA SER A 434 -13.67 -1.65 -4.55
C SER A 434 -12.26 -2.21 -4.78
N ALA A 435 -11.18 -1.48 -4.46
CA ALA A 435 -9.80 -1.96 -4.50
C ALA A 435 -8.82 -0.98 -3.81
N PRO A 436 -8.68 -1.01 -2.47
CA PRO A 436 -7.74 -0.15 -1.76
C PRO A 436 -6.29 -0.33 -2.26
N ILE A 437 -5.50 0.75 -2.25
CA ILE A 437 -4.13 0.80 -2.78
C ILE A 437 -3.25 -0.32 -2.19
N GLU A 438 -3.47 -0.70 -0.94
CA GLU A 438 -2.73 -1.76 -0.27
C GLU A 438 -2.92 -3.13 -0.93
N LEU A 439 -4.14 -3.44 -1.38
CA LEU A 439 -4.42 -4.69 -2.11
C LEU A 439 -3.79 -4.68 -3.51
N GLN A 440 -3.76 -3.52 -4.16
CA GLN A 440 -3.05 -3.36 -5.43
C GLN A 440 -1.53 -3.51 -5.24
N ASN A 441 -0.99 -3.02 -4.13
CA ASN A 441 0.42 -3.23 -3.76
C ASN A 441 0.72 -4.69 -3.40
N ALA A 442 -0.25 -5.42 -2.85
CA ALA A 442 -0.13 -6.86 -2.61
C ALA A 442 0.02 -7.67 -3.91
N ASP A 443 -0.60 -7.22 -5.00
CA ASP A 443 -0.49 -7.86 -6.33
C ASP A 443 0.92 -7.80 -6.90
N ILE A 444 1.66 -6.75 -6.57
CA ILE A 444 3.05 -6.54 -6.97
C ILE A 444 4.02 -6.74 -5.80
N ALA A 445 3.65 -7.54 -4.79
CA ALA A 445 4.44 -7.75 -3.58
C ALA A 445 5.94 -8.02 -3.80
N PRO A 446 6.39 -8.84 -4.77
CA PRO A 446 7.83 -9.02 -5.03
C PRO A 446 8.56 -7.73 -5.42
N ARG A 447 7.92 -6.86 -6.23
CA ARG A 447 8.47 -5.55 -6.60
C ARG A 447 8.50 -4.61 -5.40
N ILE A 448 7.44 -4.61 -4.58
CA ILE A 448 7.39 -3.83 -3.33
C ILE A 448 8.49 -4.26 -2.38
N MET A 449 8.75 -5.56 -2.23
CA MET A 449 9.85 -6.05 -1.39
C MET A 449 11.21 -5.59 -1.92
N GLN A 450 11.44 -5.67 -3.23
CA GLN A 450 12.68 -5.20 -3.84
C GLN A 450 12.86 -3.70 -3.61
N MET A 451 11.82 -2.91 -3.85
CA MET A 451 11.82 -1.47 -3.61
C MET A 451 12.08 -1.13 -2.13
N ALA A 452 11.42 -1.84 -1.21
CA ALA A 452 11.59 -1.66 0.21
C ALA A 452 13.01 -1.98 0.68
N ASN A 453 13.65 -3.03 0.12
CA ASN A 453 15.05 -3.33 0.39
C ASN A 453 15.98 -2.23 -0.14
N GLN A 454 15.77 -1.75 -1.38
CA GLN A 454 16.57 -0.65 -1.96
C GLN A 454 16.48 0.63 -1.12
N LEU A 455 15.25 1.03 -0.76
CA LEU A 455 15.03 2.17 0.11
C LEU A 455 15.58 1.93 1.52
N GLY A 456 15.47 0.71 2.04
CA GLY A 456 16.00 0.34 3.34
C GLY A 456 17.51 0.48 3.42
N THR A 457 18.23 -0.04 2.44
CA THR A 457 19.69 0.15 2.31
C THR A 457 20.04 1.64 2.11
N PHE A 458 19.26 2.39 1.32
CA PHE A 458 19.47 3.84 1.18
C PHE A 458 19.34 4.59 2.52
N PHE A 459 18.28 4.36 3.30
CA PHE A 459 18.07 5.05 4.58
C PHE A 459 19.10 4.65 5.64
N ASP A 460 19.51 3.39 5.68
CA ASP A 460 20.58 2.93 6.58
C ASP A 460 21.90 3.63 6.27
N ARG A 461 22.31 3.62 4.99
CA ARG A 461 23.55 4.30 4.54
C ARG A 461 23.47 5.81 4.70
N LEU A 462 22.32 6.42 4.45
CA LEU A 462 22.10 7.84 4.68
C LEU A 462 22.23 8.17 6.17
N GLY A 463 21.69 7.33 7.06
CA GLY A 463 21.87 7.46 8.50
C GLY A 463 23.35 7.42 8.91
N ALA A 464 24.15 6.52 8.32
CA ALA A 464 25.59 6.48 8.54
C ALA A 464 26.31 7.73 7.97
N LEU A 465 25.91 8.19 6.79
CA LEU A 465 26.49 9.37 6.13
C LEU A 465 26.20 10.66 6.89
N LEU A 466 25.02 10.79 7.50
CA LEU A 466 24.63 11.97 8.27
C LEU A 466 25.06 11.91 9.74
N ASN A 467 25.61 10.78 10.20
CA ASN A 467 26.12 10.65 11.56
C ASN A 467 27.63 11.00 11.59
N PRO A 468 28.05 12.15 12.17
CA PRO A 468 29.46 12.54 12.21
C PRO A 468 30.36 11.55 12.96
N ASP A 469 29.80 10.77 13.88
CA ASP A 469 30.54 9.80 14.68
C ASP A 469 30.69 8.44 13.97
N SER A 470 30.17 8.30 12.75
CA SER A 470 30.27 7.07 11.96
C SER A 470 31.67 6.84 11.39
N ASP A 471 31.95 5.60 11.00
CA ASP A 471 33.20 5.24 10.33
C ASP A 471 33.44 6.01 9.03
N PHE A 472 32.38 6.58 8.43
CA PHE A 472 32.45 7.35 7.20
C PHE A 472 33.27 8.64 7.35
N HIS A 473 33.25 9.24 8.54
CA HIS A 473 33.88 10.53 8.83
C HIS A 473 35.16 10.44 9.66
N LYS A 474 35.62 9.21 9.99
CA LYS A 474 36.89 8.98 10.69
C LYS A 474 38.08 9.48 9.86
N GLY A 475 38.44 10.75 10.06
CA GLY A 475 39.46 11.46 9.27
C GLY A 475 39.37 12.99 9.30
N GLY A 476 38.25 13.57 9.80
CA GLY A 476 38.12 15.01 10.04
C GLY A 476 37.71 15.85 8.82
N ASN A 477 36.69 15.39 8.07
CA ASN A 477 36.24 16.03 6.82
C ASN A 477 35.08 17.03 6.99
N LEU A 478 34.63 17.34 8.21
CA LEU A 478 33.50 18.23 8.48
C LEU A 478 33.89 19.30 9.51
N SER A 479 33.38 20.52 9.34
CA SER A 479 33.53 21.55 10.37
C SER A 479 32.74 21.21 11.64
N PRO A 480 33.18 21.65 12.84
CA PRO A 480 32.45 21.44 14.08
C PRO A 480 31.00 21.96 14.05
N GLU A 481 30.77 23.07 13.34
CA GLU A 481 29.44 23.66 13.15
C GLU A 481 28.54 22.73 12.32
N TYR A 482 29.09 22.13 11.26
CA TYR A 482 28.32 21.22 10.43
C TYR A 482 28.09 19.88 11.15
N GLU A 483 29.06 19.37 11.90
CA GLU A 483 28.84 18.20 12.76
C GLU A 483 27.72 18.44 13.77
N ALA A 484 27.68 19.61 14.40
CA ALA A 484 26.62 19.96 15.35
C ALA A 484 25.25 19.96 14.68
N TYR A 485 25.13 20.55 13.48
CA TYR A 485 23.90 20.50 12.69
C TYR A 485 23.50 19.07 12.31
N LEU A 486 24.44 18.26 11.82
CA LEU A 486 24.17 16.88 11.41
C LEU A 486 23.70 16.01 12.59
N ARG A 487 24.22 16.25 13.81
CA ARG A 487 23.75 15.59 15.04
C ARG A 487 22.29 15.94 15.39
N GLU A 488 21.73 17.03 14.87
CA GLU A 488 20.30 17.39 15.02
C GLU A 488 19.41 16.61 14.04
N ILE A 489 19.97 16.08 12.96
CA ILE A 489 19.22 15.34 11.94
C ILE A 489 19.13 13.87 12.34
N GLN A 490 17.89 13.38 12.46
CA GLN A 490 17.64 11.98 12.76
C GLN A 490 16.94 11.29 11.58
N ILE A 491 17.59 10.24 11.06
CA ILE A 491 16.95 9.28 10.16
C ILE A 491 16.33 8.21 11.04
N ASP A 492 15.01 8.22 11.22
CA ASP A 492 14.26 7.23 12.00
C ASP A 492 13.30 6.41 11.14
N LEU A 493 12.73 5.33 11.70
CA LEU A 493 11.77 4.48 10.99
C LEU A 493 10.46 5.20 10.57
N ARG A 494 10.19 6.43 11.03
CA ARG A 494 8.99 7.19 10.65
C ARG A 494 9.22 7.98 9.37
N LEU A 495 10.45 8.39 9.10
CA LEU A 495 10.79 9.18 7.92
C LEU A 495 10.33 8.54 6.61
N PRO A 496 10.61 7.24 6.31
CA PRO A 496 10.19 6.64 5.04
C PRO A 496 8.68 6.72 4.82
N THR A 497 7.88 6.41 5.85
CA THR A 497 6.43 6.51 5.79
C THR A 497 5.97 7.93 5.43
N LYS A 498 6.53 8.95 6.09
CA LYS A 498 6.20 10.35 5.81
C LYS A 498 6.57 10.78 4.38
N LEU A 499 7.70 10.30 3.85
CA LEU A 499 8.12 10.62 2.49
C LEU A 499 7.17 9.99 1.46
N ILE A 500 6.77 8.73 1.69
CA ILE A 500 5.78 8.03 0.85
C ILE A 500 4.42 8.73 0.88
N GLU A 501 3.93 9.11 2.07
CA GLU A 501 2.67 9.85 2.24
C GLU A 501 2.66 11.15 1.45
N LYS A 502 3.72 11.96 1.60
CA LYS A 502 3.83 13.24 0.92
C LYS A 502 3.98 13.10 -0.59
N ALA A 503 4.68 12.08 -1.07
CA ALA A 503 4.77 11.77 -2.49
C ALA A 503 3.46 11.26 -3.11
N GLY A 504 2.53 10.78 -2.27
CA GLY A 504 1.18 10.38 -2.69
C GLY A 504 0.22 11.55 -2.98
N ALA A 505 0.55 12.75 -2.48
CA ALA A 505 -0.16 13.98 -2.82
C ALA A 505 0.33 14.50 -4.19
N VAL A 506 -0.60 14.81 -5.08
CA VAL A 506 -0.27 15.47 -6.35
C VAL A 506 0.02 16.94 -6.03
N GLU A 507 1.31 17.31 -6.02
CA GLU A 507 1.68 18.73 -5.96
C GLU A 507 1.35 19.36 -7.33
N PRO A 508 0.63 20.48 -7.40
CA PRO A 508 0.39 21.17 -8.66
C PRO A 508 1.73 21.59 -9.28
N GLU A 509 1.96 21.22 -10.55
CA GLU A 509 3.16 21.63 -11.26
C GLU A 509 3.08 23.12 -11.62
N ALA A 510 4.13 23.87 -11.28
CA ALA A 510 4.27 25.24 -11.75
C ALA A 510 4.70 25.22 -13.22
N GLU A 511 3.76 25.41 -14.14
CA GLU A 511 4.11 25.64 -15.54
C GLU A 511 4.92 26.94 -15.65
N THR A 512 6.09 26.86 -16.28
CA THR A 512 6.83 28.07 -16.65
C THR A 512 6.19 28.60 -17.93
N PRO A 513 5.55 29.78 -17.92
CA PRO A 513 4.88 30.29 -19.10
C PRO A 513 5.90 30.42 -20.23
N SER A 514 5.54 29.87 -21.39
CA SER A 514 6.42 29.84 -22.56
C SER A 514 6.79 31.26 -23.06
N ASN A 515 6.01 32.27 -22.68
CA ASN A 515 6.26 33.68 -22.91
C ASN A 515 5.51 34.57 -21.89
N ILE A 516 5.89 35.86 -21.82
CA ILE A 516 5.26 36.87 -20.94
C ILE A 516 3.76 37.08 -21.22
N GLN A 517 3.29 36.80 -22.44
CA GLN A 517 1.89 37.01 -22.83
C GLN A 517 0.96 35.93 -22.25
N ASP A 518 1.46 34.70 -22.11
CA ASP A 518 0.72 33.60 -21.46
C ASP A 518 0.59 33.84 -19.96
N LEU A 519 1.65 34.34 -19.30
CA LEU A 519 1.60 34.78 -17.91
C LEU A 519 0.56 35.91 -17.73
N ALA A 520 0.59 36.92 -18.61
CA ALA A 520 -0.36 38.03 -18.56
C ALA A 520 -1.81 37.58 -18.80
N ARG A 521 -2.05 36.59 -19.68
CA ARG A 521 -3.37 35.97 -19.89
C ARG A 521 -3.86 35.19 -18.69
N ALA A 522 -3.00 34.41 -18.04
CA ALA A 522 -3.36 33.66 -16.85
C ALA A 522 -3.83 34.58 -15.70
N PHE A 523 -3.15 35.72 -15.50
CA PHE A 523 -3.56 36.71 -14.51
C PHE A 523 -4.73 37.62 -14.96
N ALA A 524 -4.94 37.82 -16.27
CA ALA A 524 -6.08 38.57 -16.80
C ALA A 524 -7.38 37.75 -16.83
N GLY A 525 -7.27 36.42 -17.01
CA GLY A 525 -8.40 35.47 -17.02
C GLY A 525 -9.05 35.28 -15.65
N ALA A 526 -8.36 35.61 -14.56
CA ALA A 526 -8.92 35.58 -13.20
C ALA A 526 -10.09 36.58 -12.96
N PHE A 527 -10.38 37.45 -13.94
CA PHE A 527 -11.52 38.38 -13.92
C PHE A 527 -12.63 38.02 -14.94
N ALA A 528 -12.47 36.93 -15.70
CA ALA A 528 -13.52 36.42 -16.57
C ALA A 528 -14.42 35.47 -15.76
N THR A 529 -15.72 35.72 -15.83
CA THR A 529 -16.80 34.98 -15.18
C THR A 529 -16.62 33.46 -15.29
N GLU A 530 -16.76 32.77 -14.16
CA GLU A 530 -16.81 31.31 -14.00
C GLU A 530 -17.77 30.67 -15.02
N GLU A 531 -17.23 30.24 -16.17
CA GLU A 531 -17.69 28.98 -16.73
C GLU A 531 -17.00 27.91 -15.91
N ALA A 532 -17.81 27.06 -15.26
CA ALA A 532 -17.34 25.92 -14.51
C ALA A 532 -16.38 25.11 -15.38
N ALA A 533 -15.08 25.31 -15.14
CA ALA A 533 -14.09 24.34 -15.55
C ALA A 533 -14.50 23.08 -14.79
N ASP A 534 -15.02 22.10 -15.52
CA ASP A 534 -15.09 20.74 -15.02
C ASP A 534 -13.70 20.47 -14.45
N GLU A 535 -13.59 20.34 -13.12
CA GLU A 535 -12.38 19.85 -12.49
C GLU A 535 -12.14 18.48 -13.12
N GLU A 536 -11.27 18.41 -14.13
CA GLU A 536 -10.64 17.16 -14.55
C GLU A 536 -9.81 16.72 -13.36
N THR A 537 -10.48 16.09 -12.39
CA THR A 537 -9.82 15.29 -11.37
C THR A 537 -9.02 14.26 -12.15
N GLU A 538 -7.69 14.40 -12.14
CA GLU A 538 -6.78 13.39 -12.69
C GLU A 538 -7.31 12.00 -12.31
N ASP A 539 -7.51 11.15 -13.32
CA ASP A 539 -8.02 9.81 -13.13
C ASP A 539 -7.14 9.11 -12.08
N PHE A 540 -7.76 8.42 -11.11
CA PHE A 540 -7.07 7.66 -10.08
C PHE A 540 -6.01 6.71 -10.69
N SER A 541 -6.29 6.23 -11.91
CA SER A 541 -5.37 5.43 -12.71
C SER A 541 -4.07 6.18 -13.09
N ASP A 542 -4.15 7.46 -13.44
CA ASP A 542 -2.99 8.26 -13.83
C ASP A 542 -2.12 8.54 -12.61
N ARG A 543 -2.73 8.81 -11.45
CA ARG A 543 -2.04 8.98 -10.16
C ARG A 543 -1.24 7.75 -9.70
N MET A 544 -1.61 6.55 -10.15
CA MET A 544 -0.91 5.31 -9.79
C MET A 544 0.25 4.99 -10.73
N GLY A 545 0.22 5.52 -11.96
CA GLY A 545 1.21 5.28 -13.01
C GLY A 545 2.54 6.04 -12.85
N ASP A 546 2.61 6.99 -11.91
CA ASP A 546 3.76 7.88 -11.69
C ASP A 546 4.15 8.04 -10.20
N ARG A 547 3.49 7.31 -9.30
CA ARG A 547 3.71 7.39 -7.84
C ARG A 547 5.15 7.12 -7.41
N GLY A 548 5.85 6.21 -8.08
CA GLY A 548 7.27 5.94 -7.89
C GLY A 548 8.14 7.09 -8.39
N LYS A 549 7.82 7.71 -9.53
CA LYS A 549 8.52 8.91 -10.01
C LYS A 549 8.34 10.10 -9.05
N ARG A 550 7.12 10.28 -8.52
CA ARG A 550 6.85 11.30 -7.50
C ARG A 550 7.65 11.02 -6.22
N LEU A 551 7.71 9.76 -5.78
CA LEU A 551 8.50 9.35 -4.62
C LEU A 551 9.99 9.65 -4.81
N GLU A 552 10.56 9.27 -5.95
CA GLU A 552 11.97 9.57 -6.26
C GLU A 552 12.24 11.08 -6.24
N SER A 553 11.41 11.86 -6.94
CA SER A 553 11.51 13.32 -6.99
C SER A 553 11.42 13.95 -5.60
N TYR A 554 10.49 13.47 -4.78
CA TYR A 554 10.29 13.95 -3.42
C TYR A 554 11.50 13.67 -2.53
N ILE A 555 12.04 12.45 -2.57
CA ILE A 555 13.25 12.06 -1.82
C ILE A 555 14.43 12.96 -2.22
N LEU A 556 14.64 13.20 -3.51
CA LEU A 556 15.73 14.05 -4.00
C LEU A 556 15.59 15.51 -3.56
N LYS A 557 14.36 16.05 -3.59
CA LYS A 557 14.05 17.42 -3.11
C LYS A 557 14.31 17.52 -1.61
N TRP A 558 13.81 16.55 -0.84
CA TRP A 558 14.02 16.48 0.61
C TRP A 558 15.50 16.37 0.97
N LEU A 559 16.27 15.54 0.24
CA LEU A 559 17.70 15.35 0.48
C LEU A 559 18.48 16.67 0.34
N LYS A 560 18.18 17.46 -0.69
CA LYS A 560 18.80 18.77 -0.90
C LYS A 560 18.50 19.74 0.25
N GLN A 561 17.26 19.73 0.76
CA GLN A 561 16.84 20.61 1.86
C GLN A 561 17.47 20.24 3.21
N VAL A 562 17.64 18.94 3.47
CA VAL A 562 18.21 18.47 4.74
C VAL A 562 19.73 18.59 4.76
N ILE A 563 20.41 18.29 3.65
CA ILE A 563 21.87 18.35 3.62
C ILE A 563 22.37 19.80 3.52
N VAL A 564 21.63 20.68 2.84
CA VAL A 564 21.98 22.09 2.67
C VAL A 564 20.99 22.94 3.49
N PRO A 565 21.29 23.24 4.77
CA PRO A 565 20.39 24.05 5.58
C PRO A 565 20.21 25.45 4.99
N ALA A 566 18.98 25.96 4.97
CA ALA A 566 18.68 27.30 4.46
C ALA A 566 19.42 28.42 5.23
N ASP A 567 19.72 28.16 6.50
CA ASP A 567 20.43 29.03 7.43
C ASP A 567 21.94 28.69 7.55
N ALA A 568 22.51 27.97 6.56
CA ALA A 568 23.93 27.59 6.53
C ALA A 568 24.87 28.79 6.75
N GLY A 569 24.58 29.92 6.09
CA GLY A 569 25.39 31.14 6.20
C GLY A 569 25.38 31.74 7.60
N THR A 570 24.25 31.68 8.32
CA THR A 570 24.16 32.13 9.71
C THR A 570 24.76 31.16 10.72
N ARG A 571 24.85 29.87 10.37
CA ARG A 571 25.53 28.84 11.18
C ARG A 571 27.03 28.72 10.88
N SER A 572 27.59 29.58 10.01
CA SER A 572 28.98 29.51 9.56
C SER A 572 29.36 28.18 8.88
N ILE A 573 28.39 27.50 8.27
CA ILE A 573 28.61 26.23 7.56
C ILE A 573 29.03 26.52 6.12
N ALA A 574 30.14 25.92 5.67
CA ALA A 574 30.68 26.16 4.33
C ALA A 574 29.84 25.46 3.25
N THR A 575 29.39 26.21 2.23
CA THR A 575 28.61 25.67 1.10
C THR A 575 29.32 24.51 0.38
N SER A 576 30.65 24.54 0.30
CA SER A 576 31.44 23.47 -0.32
C SER A 576 31.36 22.14 0.42
N GLU A 577 31.27 22.16 1.76
CA GLU A 577 31.13 20.95 2.57
C GLU A 577 29.74 20.34 2.38
N CYS A 578 28.69 21.18 2.41
CA CYS A 578 27.32 20.74 2.11
C CYS A 578 27.21 20.11 0.71
N GLN A 579 27.87 20.71 -0.29
CA GLN A 579 27.87 20.18 -1.66
C GLN A 579 28.59 18.84 -1.78
N GLN A 580 29.69 18.63 -1.06
CA GLN A 580 30.40 17.36 -1.05
C GLN A 580 29.55 16.25 -0.43
N LEU A 581 28.92 16.52 0.73
CA LEU A 581 28.03 15.56 1.38
C LEU A 581 26.79 15.27 0.53
N LEU A 582 26.21 16.29 -0.10
CA LEU A 582 25.07 16.14 -1.01
C LEU A 582 25.43 15.27 -2.21
N LYS A 583 26.63 15.42 -2.79
CA LYS A 583 27.08 14.59 -3.90
C LYS A 583 27.19 13.11 -3.51
N LEU A 584 27.69 12.83 -2.30
CA LEU A 584 27.77 11.46 -1.77
C LEU A 584 26.37 10.89 -1.52
N ALA A 585 25.47 11.67 -0.93
CA ALA A 585 24.11 11.23 -0.67
C ALA A 585 23.31 10.99 -1.97
N LEU A 586 23.49 11.84 -3.00
CA LEU A 586 22.89 11.64 -4.32
C LEU A 586 23.46 10.40 -5.02
N LYS A 587 24.74 10.09 -4.80
CA LYS A 587 25.34 8.84 -5.29
C LYS A 587 24.71 7.63 -4.60
N GLU A 588 24.57 7.65 -3.27
CA GLU A 588 23.89 6.57 -2.54
C GLU A 588 22.43 6.40 -2.97
N ALA A 589 21.72 7.51 -3.23
CA ALA A 589 20.36 7.48 -3.78
C ALA A 589 20.34 6.76 -5.16
N ALA A 590 21.25 7.15 -6.06
CA ALA A 590 21.36 6.55 -7.38
C ALA A 590 21.79 5.07 -7.35
N ASP A 591 22.68 4.69 -6.44
CA ASP A 591 23.14 3.30 -6.24
C ASP A 591 21.98 2.39 -5.76
N ASN A 592 20.93 2.97 -5.18
CA ASN A 592 19.71 2.31 -4.72
C ASN A 592 18.48 2.61 -5.59
N GLY A 593 18.69 3.05 -6.85
CA GLY A 593 17.60 3.18 -7.83
C GLY A 593 16.73 4.43 -7.71
N ILE A 594 17.17 5.47 -6.99
CA ILE A 594 16.43 6.73 -6.83
C ILE A 594 17.00 7.80 -7.78
N GLY A 595 16.17 8.33 -8.70
CA GLY A 595 16.52 9.44 -9.58
C GLY A 595 17.18 9.06 -10.90
N ALA A 596 17.40 10.07 -11.74
CA ALA A 596 18.04 9.90 -13.04
C ALA A 596 19.54 9.59 -12.89
N ARG A 597 19.92 8.38 -13.26
CA ARG A 597 21.27 8.07 -13.73
C ARG A 597 21.22 8.18 -15.24
N GLU A 598 22.15 8.84 -15.92
CA GLU A 598 22.38 8.65 -17.37
C GLU A 598 22.83 7.19 -17.72
N LEU A 599 22.50 6.20 -16.86
CA LEU A 599 23.07 4.87 -16.72
C LEU A 599 22.03 3.79 -16.33
N ASN A 600 20.72 4.05 -16.33
CA ASN A 600 19.70 3.09 -15.86
C ASN A 600 19.03 2.22 -16.94
N ASP A 601 19.60 2.16 -18.16
CA ASP A 601 19.37 1.07 -19.13
C ASP A 601 20.70 0.60 -19.75
N SER A 602 21.75 0.52 -18.94
CA SER A 602 22.99 -0.15 -19.36
C SER A 602 23.15 -1.46 -18.58
N ALA A 603 23.36 -2.53 -19.33
CA ALA A 603 23.52 -3.93 -18.89
C ALA A 603 24.73 -4.19 -17.96
N ARG A 604 25.18 -3.21 -17.16
CA ARG A 604 26.33 -3.32 -16.25
C ARG A 604 26.03 -2.98 -14.78
N GLY A 605 24.82 -2.53 -14.43
CA GLY A 605 24.47 -2.13 -13.05
C GLY A 605 23.46 -3.01 -12.30
N GLY A 606 22.49 -3.63 -12.97
CA GLY A 606 21.57 -4.62 -12.38
C GLY A 606 20.55 -4.15 -11.33
N VAL A 607 20.47 -2.85 -10.98
CA VAL A 607 19.54 -2.31 -9.98
C VAL A 607 18.36 -1.61 -10.67
N ALA A 608 17.12 -2.09 -10.44
CA ALA A 608 15.90 -1.49 -10.98
C ALA A 608 15.59 -0.13 -10.31
N SER A 609 14.98 0.81 -11.03
CA SER A 609 14.56 2.10 -10.43
C SER A 609 13.34 1.94 -9.54
N ILE A 610 13.20 2.80 -8.53
CA ILE A 610 12.05 2.82 -7.63
C ILE A 610 10.76 3.08 -8.42
N ALA A 611 10.80 3.98 -9.41
CA ALA A 611 9.73 4.21 -10.37
C ALA A 611 9.31 2.93 -11.08
N SER A 612 10.26 2.17 -11.66
CA SER A 612 9.93 0.91 -12.34
C SER A 612 9.35 -0.16 -11.41
N LEU A 613 9.70 -0.14 -10.12
CA LEU A 613 9.21 -1.10 -9.15
C LEU A 613 7.86 -0.70 -8.54
N TYR A 614 7.60 0.60 -8.41
CA TYR A 614 6.44 1.09 -7.68
C TYR A 614 5.33 1.60 -8.59
N ASP A 615 5.63 2.22 -9.74
CA ASP A 615 4.61 2.66 -10.69
C ASP A 615 3.74 1.47 -11.10
N LEU A 616 2.43 1.60 -10.88
CA LEU A 616 1.48 0.60 -11.35
C LEU A 616 1.06 0.99 -12.75
N ASP A 617 1.50 0.20 -13.73
CA ASP A 617 0.82 0.19 -15.01
C ASP A 617 -0.59 -0.36 -14.73
N ARG A 618 -1.62 0.46 -14.97
CA ARG A 618 -3.02 0.06 -14.81
C ARG A 618 -3.34 -1.25 -15.54
N LEU A 619 -2.61 -1.55 -16.62
CA LEU A 619 -2.73 -2.78 -17.38
C LEU A 619 -2.04 -3.98 -16.72
N GLU A 620 -1.48 -3.88 -15.51
CA GLU A 620 -1.09 -5.03 -14.66
C GLU A 620 -2.25 -5.62 -13.91
N ASN A 621 -3.24 -4.80 -13.58
CA ASN A 621 -4.40 -5.24 -12.84
C ASN A 621 -5.36 -5.96 -13.79
N SER A 622 -5.54 -7.27 -13.56
CA SER A 622 -6.46 -8.10 -14.36
C SER A 622 -7.91 -7.57 -14.37
N SER A 623 -8.34 -6.90 -13.29
CA SER A 623 -9.67 -6.27 -13.21
C SER A 623 -9.77 -5.03 -14.10
N GLU A 624 -8.70 -4.24 -14.19
CA GLU A 624 -8.64 -3.08 -15.09
C GLU A 624 -8.55 -3.51 -16.55
N GLN A 625 -7.73 -4.53 -16.85
CA GLN A 625 -7.75 -5.14 -18.17
C GLN A 625 -9.19 -5.60 -18.51
N ALA A 626 -9.85 -6.31 -17.57
CA ALA A 626 -11.20 -6.83 -17.77
C ALA A 626 -12.22 -5.69 -17.96
N ARG A 627 -12.06 -4.57 -17.24
CA ARG A 627 -12.87 -3.36 -17.41
C ARG A 627 -12.73 -2.80 -18.81
N ILE A 628 -11.49 -2.60 -19.30
CA ILE A 628 -11.23 -2.10 -20.65
C ILE A 628 -11.87 -3.00 -21.70
N VAL A 629 -11.73 -4.32 -21.56
CA VAL A 629 -12.32 -5.28 -22.51
C VAL A 629 -13.85 -5.34 -22.40
N ARG A 630 -14.42 -5.29 -21.20
CA ARG A 630 -15.86 -5.20 -21.01
C ARG A 630 -16.40 -3.95 -21.69
N ASP A 631 -15.79 -2.80 -21.43
CA ASP A 631 -16.27 -1.53 -21.97
C ASP A 631 -16.13 -1.51 -23.50
N ALA A 632 -15.07 -2.11 -24.06
CA ALA A 632 -14.92 -2.33 -25.50
C ALA A 632 -15.98 -3.28 -26.07
N LEU A 633 -16.32 -4.38 -25.38
CA LEU A 633 -17.41 -5.30 -25.78
C LEU A 633 -18.76 -4.59 -25.79
N LEU A 634 -19.06 -3.83 -24.72
CA LEU A 634 -20.30 -3.08 -24.60
C LEU A 634 -20.41 -1.98 -25.66
N GLN A 635 -19.30 -1.29 -25.96
CA GLN A 635 -19.24 -0.31 -27.04
C GLN A 635 -19.45 -0.95 -28.41
N ALA A 636 -18.83 -2.11 -28.65
CA ALA A 636 -18.97 -2.87 -29.90
C ALA A 636 -20.42 -3.34 -30.16
N ALA A 637 -21.23 -3.49 -29.11
CA ALA A 637 -22.65 -3.80 -29.24
C ALA A 637 -23.53 -2.63 -29.70
N GLY A 638 -22.96 -1.42 -29.78
CA GLY A 638 -23.55 -0.28 -30.47
C GLY A 638 -24.99 0.06 -30.02
N SER A 639 -25.91 0.07 -30.99
CA SER A 639 -27.25 0.64 -30.81
C SER A 639 -28.15 -0.11 -29.82
N ASP A 640 -27.94 -1.41 -29.63
CA ASP A 640 -28.74 -2.21 -28.69
C ASP A 640 -28.32 -1.96 -27.25
N MET A 641 -27.01 -1.79 -27.01
CA MET A 641 -26.50 -1.34 -25.73
C MET A 641 -26.97 0.09 -25.40
N ALA A 642 -26.97 0.99 -26.39
CA ALA A 642 -27.46 2.36 -26.21
C ALA A 642 -28.93 2.43 -25.77
N LYS A 643 -29.77 1.47 -26.18
CA LYS A 643 -31.17 1.36 -25.72
C LYS A 643 -31.26 0.91 -24.27
N LEU A 644 -30.47 -0.08 -23.88
CA LEU A 644 -30.44 -0.61 -22.50
C LEU A 644 -29.90 0.43 -21.50
N LEU A 645 -28.81 1.12 -21.85
CA LEU A 645 -28.22 2.16 -21.00
C LEU A 645 -29.13 3.38 -20.85
N LYS A 646 -29.85 3.79 -21.90
CA LYS A 646 -30.91 4.82 -21.79
C LYS A 646 -32.08 4.41 -20.89
N GLY A 647 -32.28 3.11 -20.66
CA GLY A 647 -33.23 2.56 -19.71
C GLY A 647 -32.74 2.52 -18.26
N GLY A 648 -31.53 3.01 -17.97
CA GLY A 648 -30.97 3.07 -16.61
C GLY A 648 -30.25 1.78 -16.15
N ALA A 649 -30.05 0.81 -17.05
CA ALA A 649 -29.23 -0.37 -16.73
C ALA A 649 -27.77 0.03 -16.54
N ARG A 650 -27.10 -0.52 -15.51
CA ARG A 650 -25.67 -0.29 -15.27
C ARG A 650 -24.81 -1.34 -16.01
N PRO A 651 -23.61 -1.00 -16.49
CA PRO A 651 -22.72 -1.94 -17.21
C PRO A 651 -22.39 -3.23 -16.45
N ASP A 652 -22.20 -3.15 -15.14
CA ASP A 652 -21.93 -4.26 -14.23
C ASP A 652 -23.12 -5.22 -14.08
N ALA A 653 -24.34 -4.74 -14.30
CA ALA A 653 -25.53 -5.59 -14.32
C ALA A 653 -25.68 -6.38 -15.63
N ILE A 654 -24.97 -5.99 -16.69
CA ILE A 654 -24.99 -6.65 -18.00
C ILE A 654 -23.87 -7.68 -18.10
N LEU A 655 -22.66 -7.32 -17.68
CA LEU A 655 -21.52 -8.23 -17.63
C LEU A 655 -20.59 -7.84 -16.47
N SER A 656 -20.52 -8.67 -15.43
CA SER A 656 -19.63 -8.45 -14.30
C SER A 656 -18.16 -8.73 -14.68
N LEU A 657 -17.20 -8.13 -13.97
CA LEU A 657 -15.77 -8.37 -14.22
C LEU A 657 -15.39 -9.82 -13.91
N ASP A 658 -15.95 -10.39 -12.84
CA ASP A 658 -15.72 -11.79 -12.44
C ASP A 658 -16.26 -12.76 -13.48
N ASP A 659 -17.46 -12.51 -14.02
CA ASP A 659 -18.03 -13.32 -15.10
C ASP A 659 -17.19 -13.22 -16.36
N LEU A 660 -16.76 -12.02 -16.77
CA LEU A 660 -15.89 -11.85 -17.93
C LEU A 660 -14.57 -12.62 -17.76
N MET A 661 -13.93 -12.53 -16.59
CA MET A 661 -12.70 -13.28 -16.31
C MET A 661 -12.95 -14.80 -16.35
N ARG A 662 -14.03 -15.29 -15.75
CA ARG A 662 -14.40 -16.71 -15.78
C ARG A 662 -14.69 -17.20 -17.20
N LEU A 663 -15.59 -16.51 -17.92
CA LEU A 663 -16.01 -16.85 -19.28
C LEU A 663 -14.85 -16.75 -20.27
N SER A 664 -13.91 -15.83 -20.08
CA SER A 664 -12.71 -15.77 -20.93
C SER A 664 -11.77 -16.96 -20.73
N LYS A 665 -11.67 -17.52 -19.51
CA LYS A 665 -10.93 -18.77 -19.27
C LYS A 665 -11.64 -19.97 -19.89
N GLU A 666 -12.97 -20.00 -19.84
CA GLU A 666 -13.77 -21.02 -20.54
C GLU A 666 -13.57 -20.92 -22.05
N ALA A 667 -13.60 -19.71 -22.62
CA ALA A 667 -13.31 -19.45 -24.03
C ALA A 667 -11.87 -19.85 -24.40
N ALA A 668 -10.89 -19.62 -23.52
CA ALA A 668 -9.50 -20.05 -23.69
C ALA A 668 -9.38 -21.58 -23.82
N SER A 669 -10.31 -22.34 -23.24
CA SER A 669 -10.31 -23.80 -23.27
C SER A 669 -11.03 -24.41 -24.49
N LEU A 670 -11.75 -23.60 -25.27
CA LEU A 670 -12.48 -24.08 -26.46
C LEU A 670 -11.52 -24.68 -27.50
N GLN A 671 -11.90 -25.81 -28.09
CA GLN A 671 -11.16 -26.41 -29.20
C GLN A 671 -11.88 -26.12 -30.52
N PRO A 672 -11.49 -25.08 -31.28
CA PRO A 672 -12.11 -24.79 -32.56
C PRO A 672 -11.87 -25.91 -33.57
N GLN A 673 -12.86 -26.16 -34.42
CA GLN A 673 -12.70 -27.04 -35.57
C GLN A 673 -11.87 -26.34 -36.66
N ALA A 674 -11.34 -27.11 -37.61
CA ALA A 674 -10.68 -26.55 -38.77
C ALA A 674 -11.60 -25.56 -39.50
N GLY A 675 -11.11 -24.35 -39.78
CA GLY A 675 -11.91 -23.27 -40.36
C GLY A 675 -12.69 -22.43 -39.33
N GLN A 676 -12.33 -22.46 -38.04
CA GLN A 676 -12.93 -21.60 -37.02
C GLN A 676 -11.88 -20.82 -36.22
N ALA A 677 -12.26 -19.64 -35.73
CA ALA A 677 -11.46 -18.86 -34.79
C ALA A 677 -12.33 -18.18 -33.73
N LEU A 678 -11.72 -17.88 -32.59
CA LEU A 678 -12.38 -17.15 -31.52
C LEU A 678 -12.63 -15.70 -31.94
N ILE A 679 -13.86 -15.23 -31.77
CA ILE A 679 -14.31 -13.85 -32.01
C ILE A 679 -15.11 -13.35 -30.80
N ALA A 680 -15.15 -12.04 -30.58
CA ALA A 680 -16.05 -11.41 -29.64
C ALA A 680 -17.45 -11.27 -30.25
N ARG A 681 -18.48 -11.40 -29.41
CA ARG A 681 -19.86 -11.10 -29.80
C ARG A 681 -20.10 -9.59 -29.73
N THR A 682 -20.94 -9.10 -30.63
CA THR A 682 -21.32 -7.69 -30.73
C THR A 682 -22.83 -7.49 -30.63
N ASP A 683 -23.54 -8.49 -30.10
CA ASP A 683 -24.97 -8.40 -29.77
C ASP A 683 -25.15 -8.37 -28.25
N ALA A 684 -26.07 -7.53 -27.75
CA ALA A 684 -26.23 -7.28 -26.32
C ALA A 684 -26.58 -8.55 -25.52
N ASP A 685 -27.51 -9.38 -26.04
CA ASP A 685 -27.92 -10.64 -25.42
C ASP A 685 -26.75 -11.64 -25.38
N GLY A 686 -26.00 -11.72 -26.48
CA GLY A 686 -24.85 -12.59 -26.60
C GLY A 686 -23.71 -12.25 -25.65
N ILE A 687 -23.45 -10.97 -25.41
CA ILE A 687 -22.40 -10.52 -24.49
C ILE A 687 -22.74 -10.91 -23.04
N ALA A 688 -24.00 -10.81 -22.64
CA ALA A 688 -24.44 -11.14 -21.28
C ALA A 688 -24.31 -12.65 -20.98
N GLU A 689 -24.59 -13.52 -21.96
CA GLU A 689 -24.52 -14.98 -21.76
C GLU A 689 -23.13 -15.56 -22.01
N ASN A 690 -22.50 -15.20 -23.14
CA ASN A 690 -21.18 -15.68 -23.51
C ASN A 690 -20.48 -14.69 -24.47
N PRO A 691 -19.60 -13.81 -23.97
CA PRO A 691 -19.04 -12.70 -24.72
C PRO A 691 -18.12 -13.12 -25.86
N PHE A 692 -17.69 -14.39 -25.91
CA PHE A 692 -16.83 -14.92 -26.96
C PHE A 692 -17.50 -16.10 -27.67
N ALA A 693 -17.30 -16.20 -28.98
CA ALA A 693 -17.87 -17.23 -29.85
C ALA A 693 -16.85 -17.73 -30.88
N LEU A 694 -17.18 -18.80 -31.59
CA LEU A 694 -16.37 -19.30 -32.71
C LEU A 694 -16.93 -18.76 -34.04
N GLY A 695 -16.17 -17.88 -34.68
CA GLY A 695 -16.41 -17.38 -36.04
C GLY A 695 -15.93 -18.37 -37.09
N ARG A 696 -16.57 -18.37 -38.27
CA ARG A 696 -16.18 -19.23 -39.39
C ARG A 696 -15.18 -18.51 -40.28
N LEU A 697 -14.04 -19.14 -40.54
CA LEU A 697 -13.04 -18.67 -41.48
C LEU A 697 -13.23 -19.34 -42.84
N VAL A 698 -13.36 -18.53 -43.87
CA VAL A 698 -13.53 -18.97 -45.27
C VAL A 698 -12.32 -18.50 -46.07
N ASP A 699 -11.46 -19.43 -46.47
CA ASP A 699 -10.29 -19.14 -47.31
C ASP A 699 -10.69 -19.13 -48.80
N SER A 700 -10.61 -17.97 -49.45
CA SER A 700 -10.99 -17.77 -50.86
C SER A 700 -10.02 -18.39 -51.86
N ILE A 701 -8.79 -18.70 -51.43
CA ILE A 701 -7.78 -19.38 -52.25
C ILE A 701 -8.06 -20.89 -52.32
N ASN A 702 -8.94 -21.40 -51.45
CA ASN A 702 -9.33 -22.80 -51.49
C ASN A 702 -10.11 -23.11 -52.79
N PRO A 703 -9.61 -24.01 -53.66
CA PRO A 703 -10.23 -24.30 -54.96
C PRO A 703 -11.63 -24.93 -54.87
N LYS A 704 -12.09 -25.29 -53.67
CA LYS A 704 -13.44 -25.80 -53.41
C LYS A 704 -14.47 -24.72 -53.06
N VAL A 705 -14.01 -23.53 -52.70
CA VAL A 705 -14.87 -22.39 -52.37
C VAL A 705 -15.22 -21.68 -53.66
N LYS A 706 -16.52 -21.60 -53.97
CA LYS A 706 -16.98 -20.80 -55.12
C LYS A 706 -17.13 -19.36 -54.68
N GLU A 707 -17.02 -18.42 -55.61
CA GLU A 707 -17.23 -16.99 -55.35
C GLU A 707 -18.60 -16.70 -54.72
N THR A 708 -19.62 -17.49 -55.08
CA THR A 708 -20.97 -17.42 -54.49
C THR A 708 -21.06 -17.90 -53.03
N ASP A 709 -20.04 -18.60 -52.53
CA ASP A 709 -19.97 -19.11 -51.16
C ASP A 709 -19.23 -18.13 -50.21
N LEU A 710 -18.67 -17.05 -50.76
CA LEU A 710 -18.03 -15.99 -49.99
C LEU A 710 -19.10 -15.14 -49.28
N PRO A 711 -18.90 -14.83 -47.99
CA PRO A 711 -19.85 -14.03 -47.23
C PRO A 711 -19.93 -12.60 -47.79
N GLY A 712 -21.13 -12.04 -47.85
CA GLY A 712 -21.33 -10.61 -48.09
C GLY A 712 -20.83 -9.79 -46.90
N VAL A 713 -20.65 -8.47 -47.08
CA VAL A 713 -20.12 -7.58 -46.03
C VAL A 713 -20.91 -7.70 -44.72
N GLU A 714 -22.24 -7.78 -44.79
CA GLU A 714 -23.13 -7.92 -43.61
C GLU A 714 -23.02 -9.28 -42.89
N GLU A 715 -22.45 -10.30 -43.53
CA GLU A 715 -22.22 -11.62 -42.94
C GLU A 715 -20.81 -11.73 -42.31
N LEU A 716 -19.98 -10.68 -42.43
CA LEU A 716 -18.65 -10.64 -41.83
C LEU A 716 -18.72 -10.37 -40.33
N ALA A 717 -17.71 -10.85 -39.60
CA ALA A 717 -17.46 -10.41 -38.24
C ALA A 717 -17.09 -8.93 -38.24
N THR A 718 -17.54 -8.21 -37.21
CA THR A 718 -17.17 -6.82 -37.04
C THR A 718 -15.68 -6.68 -36.74
N TYR A 719 -15.13 -5.51 -37.06
CA TYR A 719 -13.76 -5.14 -36.74
C TYR A 719 -13.46 -5.35 -35.24
N GLU A 720 -14.32 -4.84 -34.36
CA GLU A 720 -14.21 -5.03 -32.91
C GLU A 720 -14.32 -6.50 -32.51
N GLY A 721 -15.18 -7.27 -33.18
CA GLY A 721 -15.36 -8.71 -32.97
C GLY A 721 -14.06 -9.50 -33.17
N VAL A 722 -13.19 -9.07 -34.08
CA VAL A 722 -11.90 -9.72 -34.33
C VAL A 722 -10.78 -9.11 -33.48
N MET A 723 -10.76 -7.78 -33.33
CA MET A 723 -9.69 -7.11 -32.58
C MET A 723 -9.76 -7.38 -31.08
N ILE A 724 -10.96 -7.52 -30.49
CA ILE A 724 -11.11 -7.66 -29.05
C ILE A 724 -10.41 -8.90 -28.49
N PRO A 725 -10.63 -10.11 -29.03
CA PRO A 725 -9.94 -11.29 -28.57
C PRO A 725 -8.43 -11.29 -28.86
N ILE A 726 -7.98 -10.57 -29.89
CA ILE A 726 -6.55 -10.38 -30.18
C ILE A 726 -5.86 -9.53 -29.10
N ALA A 727 -6.56 -8.53 -28.55
CA ALA A 727 -6.01 -7.69 -27.48
C ALA A 727 -6.13 -8.30 -26.08
N TRP A 728 -7.04 -9.26 -25.86
CA TRP A 728 -7.30 -9.80 -24.52
C TRP A 728 -6.23 -10.80 -24.05
N PRO A 729 -5.42 -10.53 -23.02
CA PRO A 729 -4.26 -11.35 -22.65
C PRO A 729 -4.55 -12.84 -22.45
N VAL A 730 -5.70 -13.16 -21.85
CA VAL A 730 -6.08 -14.55 -21.52
C VAL A 730 -6.30 -15.40 -22.77
N ILE A 731 -6.78 -14.80 -23.87
CA ILE A 731 -7.17 -15.53 -25.10
C ILE A 731 -6.41 -15.09 -26.35
N ALA A 732 -5.57 -14.05 -26.29
CA ALA A 732 -4.86 -13.48 -27.43
C ALA A 732 -4.01 -14.50 -28.19
N ALA A 733 -3.11 -15.19 -27.48
CA ALA A 733 -2.24 -16.20 -28.09
C ALA A 733 -3.05 -17.33 -28.76
N LYS A 734 -4.15 -17.73 -28.12
CA LYS A 734 -5.06 -18.73 -28.67
C LYS A 734 -5.78 -18.22 -29.91
N THR A 735 -6.37 -17.03 -29.86
CA THR A 735 -7.07 -16.40 -30.98
C THR A 735 -6.15 -16.29 -32.19
N LEU A 736 -4.94 -15.78 -32.00
CA LEU A 736 -3.91 -15.71 -33.04
C LEU A 736 -3.56 -17.12 -33.57
N ASN A 737 -3.44 -18.13 -32.70
CA ASN A 737 -3.23 -19.51 -33.16
C ASN A 737 -4.42 -20.07 -33.93
N ASP A 738 -5.66 -19.78 -33.54
CA ASP A 738 -6.88 -20.29 -34.17
C ASP A 738 -7.09 -19.64 -35.56
N ILE A 739 -6.86 -18.32 -35.67
CA ILE A 739 -6.84 -17.60 -36.95
C ILE A 739 -5.81 -18.22 -37.91
N TRP A 740 -4.66 -18.66 -37.40
CA TRP A 740 -3.63 -19.26 -38.26
C TRP A 740 -3.84 -20.75 -38.54
N GLY A 741 -4.23 -21.55 -37.53
CA GLY A 741 -4.32 -23.00 -37.63
C GLY A 741 -5.45 -23.46 -38.55
N SER A 742 -6.54 -22.71 -38.59
CA SER A 742 -7.73 -22.96 -39.42
C SER A 742 -7.48 -22.77 -40.93
N VAL A 743 -6.49 -21.95 -41.32
CA VAL A 743 -6.12 -21.65 -42.72
C VAL A 743 -5.31 -22.81 -43.35
N THR A 744 -4.82 -23.76 -42.55
CA THR A 744 -3.86 -24.81 -42.98
C THR A 744 -4.48 -26.13 -43.47
N ALA A 745 -5.79 -26.23 -43.65
CA ALA A 745 -6.50 -27.52 -43.65
C ALA A 745 -6.16 -28.51 -44.79
N LYS A 746 -5.38 -28.19 -45.85
CA LYS A 746 -4.79 -29.21 -46.76
C LYS A 746 -3.44 -28.79 -47.37
N LYS A 747 -2.40 -29.62 -47.17
CA LYS A 747 -1.09 -29.55 -47.88
C LYS A 747 -1.20 -30.15 -49.30
N PRO A 748 -0.94 -29.38 -50.39
CA PRO A 748 -0.54 -29.97 -51.66
C PRO A 748 0.91 -30.48 -51.60
N SER A 749 1.14 -31.66 -52.17
CA SER A 749 2.43 -32.37 -52.22
C SER A 749 3.37 -31.77 -53.28
N GLY A 750 4.48 -31.15 -52.87
CA GLY A 750 5.56 -30.70 -53.74
C GLY A 750 6.62 -29.88 -52.99
N SER A 751 7.83 -29.78 -53.54
CA SER A 751 8.89 -28.88 -53.07
C SER A 751 8.43 -27.42 -53.23
N LYS A 752 8.11 -26.75 -52.12
CA LYS A 752 7.57 -25.39 -52.08
C LYS A 752 8.69 -24.37 -51.86
N SER A 753 8.69 -23.27 -52.61
CA SER A 753 9.58 -22.13 -52.37
C SER A 753 9.34 -21.52 -50.98
N LEU A 754 10.32 -20.84 -50.40
CA LEU A 754 10.20 -20.22 -49.07
C LEU A 754 8.98 -19.28 -48.98
N SER A 755 8.69 -18.50 -50.03
CA SER A 755 7.50 -17.64 -50.10
C SER A 755 6.19 -18.43 -50.07
N MET A 756 6.12 -19.59 -50.74
CA MET A 756 4.95 -20.48 -50.65
C MET A 756 4.86 -21.12 -49.27
N GLN A 757 5.98 -21.49 -48.64
CA GLN A 757 5.98 -22.01 -47.27
C GLN A 757 5.51 -20.97 -46.25
N ILE A 758 5.89 -19.70 -46.40
CA ILE A 758 5.45 -18.58 -45.55
C ILE A 758 3.98 -18.25 -45.84
N ALA A 759 3.57 -18.22 -47.12
CA ALA A 759 2.19 -17.95 -47.52
C ALA A 759 1.25 -19.06 -47.03
N GLU A 760 1.57 -20.32 -47.29
CA GLU A 760 0.77 -21.49 -46.91
C GLU A 760 1.03 -21.97 -45.47
N ASN A 761 1.94 -21.30 -44.76
CA ASN A 761 2.32 -21.58 -43.37
C ASN A 761 2.73 -23.06 -43.17
N GLY A 762 3.57 -23.59 -44.07
CA GLY A 762 3.75 -25.02 -44.32
C GLY A 762 5.17 -25.58 -44.20
N GLY A 763 6.10 -24.91 -43.52
CA GLY A 763 7.50 -25.37 -43.42
C GLY A 763 8.26 -24.85 -42.19
N ASP A 764 9.54 -25.22 -42.08
CA ASP A 764 10.47 -24.90 -40.98
C ASP A 764 10.87 -23.40 -40.89
N ALA A 765 10.18 -22.52 -41.64
CA ALA A 765 10.54 -21.10 -41.79
C ALA A 765 10.26 -20.25 -40.54
N GLY A 766 9.39 -20.70 -39.63
CA GLY A 766 9.07 -19.99 -38.38
C GLY A 766 8.30 -18.66 -38.52
N VAL A 767 8.03 -18.18 -39.74
CA VAL A 767 7.36 -16.91 -40.06
C VAL A 767 6.14 -17.13 -40.97
N GLY A 768 5.06 -16.37 -40.77
CA GLY A 768 3.83 -16.46 -41.57
C GLY A 768 3.07 -15.14 -41.66
N VAL A 769 2.38 -14.93 -42.79
CA VAL A 769 1.60 -13.71 -43.08
C VAL A 769 0.20 -14.05 -43.57
N THR A 770 -0.82 -13.35 -43.07
CA THR A 770 -2.23 -13.52 -43.48
C THR A 770 -2.97 -12.18 -43.51
N SER A 771 -4.10 -12.13 -44.22
CA SER A 771 -4.98 -10.96 -44.29
C SER A 771 -6.44 -11.39 -44.09
N LEU A 772 -7.14 -10.71 -43.19
CA LEU A 772 -8.52 -11.01 -42.81
C LEU A 772 -9.44 -9.91 -43.33
N LEU A 773 -10.56 -10.28 -43.97
CA LEU A 773 -11.64 -9.36 -44.29
C LEU A 773 -12.69 -9.36 -43.19
N VAL A 774 -12.97 -8.17 -42.66
CA VAL A 774 -13.96 -7.90 -41.61
C VAL A 774 -14.86 -6.73 -42.02
N GLN A 775 -15.91 -6.46 -41.27
CA GLN A 775 -16.77 -5.29 -41.49
C GLN A 775 -16.53 -4.20 -40.44
N ARG A 776 -16.40 -2.95 -40.86
CA ARG A 776 -16.47 -1.76 -40.00
C ARG A 776 -17.44 -0.76 -40.58
N ASP A 777 -18.41 -0.33 -39.78
CA ASP A 777 -19.41 0.68 -40.18
C ASP A 777 -20.12 0.38 -41.51
N GLY A 778 -20.39 -0.90 -41.79
CA GLY A 778 -21.05 -1.32 -43.03
C GLY A 778 -20.13 -1.43 -44.25
N SER A 779 -18.83 -1.17 -44.09
CA SER A 779 -17.83 -1.27 -45.14
C SER A 779 -16.82 -2.39 -44.85
N PRO A 780 -16.23 -3.01 -45.89
CA PRO A 780 -15.16 -3.97 -45.69
C PRO A 780 -13.88 -3.28 -45.16
N GLU A 781 -13.25 -3.87 -44.16
CA GLU A 781 -11.93 -3.49 -43.66
C GLU A 781 -11.01 -4.72 -43.66
N ILE A 782 -9.72 -4.48 -43.89
CA ILE A 782 -8.71 -5.54 -43.93
C ILE A 782 -7.78 -5.41 -42.72
N VAL A 783 -7.57 -6.54 -42.06
CA VAL A 783 -6.63 -6.69 -40.94
C VAL A 783 -5.50 -7.61 -41.40
N HIS A 784 -4.30 -7.07 -41.53
CA HIS A 784 -3.11 -7.86 -41.85
C HIS A 784 -2.44 -8.35 -40.57
N VAL A 785 -1.99 -9.59 -40.57
CA VAL A 785 -1.25 -10.12 -39.44
C VAL A 785 -0.01 -10.92 -39.86
N LEU A 786 1.11 -10.60 -39.23
CA LEU A 786 2.43 -11.19 -39.45
C LEU A 786 2.96 -11.77 -38.12
N LYS A 787 3.34 -13.04 -38.13
CA LYS A 787 3.82 -13.79 -36.95
C LYS A 787 5.19 -14.41 -37.23
N GLY A 788 6.01 -14.58 -36.19
CA GLY A 788 7.24 -15.40 -36.24
C GLY A 788 8.54 -14.64 -35.97
N LEU A 789 8.46 -13.45 -35.39
CA LEU A 789 9.54 -12.48 -35.28
C LEU A 789 9.94 -12.17 -33.81
N GLY A 790 9.64 -13.09 -32.89
CA GLY A 790 9.63 -12.82 -31.45
C GLY A 790 8.34 -12.12 -31.00
N ASP A 791 7.90 -11.12 -31.78
CA ASP A 791 6.64 -10.39 -31.63
C ASP A 791 5.67 -10.68 -32.82
N THR A 792 4.39 -10.31 -32.67
CA THR A 792 3.36 -10.34 -33.73
C THR A 792 3.08 -8.91 -34.21
N LEU A 793 2.97 -8.69 -35.52
CA LEU A 793 2.57 -7.40 -36.09
C LEU A 793 1.14 -7.50 -36.62
N VAL A 794 0.27 -6.60 -36.17
CA VAL A 794 -1.10 -6.40 -36.67
C VAL A 794 -1.16 -5.03 -37.34
N VAL A 795 -1.57 -4.99 -38.61
CA VAL A 795 -1.77 -3.72 -39.36
C VAL A 795 -3.26 -3.60 -39.68
N SER A 796 -3.89 -2.53 -39.22
CA SER A 796 -5.32 -2.26 -39.43
C SER A 796 -5.62 -0.76 -39.29
N GLY A 797 -6.89 -0.36 -39.29
CA GLY A 797 -7.29 1.00 -38.95
C GLY A 797 -7.03 1.35 -37.48
N PRO A 798 -7.39 2.57 -37.04
CA PRO A 798 -7.12 3.06 -35.70
C PRO A 798 -7.89 2.27 -34.63
N VAL A 799 -7.22 2.05 -33.49
CA VAL A 799 -7.78 1.51 -32.24
C VAL A 799 -7.60 2.51 -31.10
N SER A 800 -8.35 2.36 -30.01
CA SER A 800 -8.17 3.22 -28.83
C SER A 800 -6.78 3.03 -28.21
N ARG A 801 -6.29 4.08 -27.53
CA ARG A 801 -4.97 4.08 -26.86
C ARG A 801 -4.84 2.92 -25.86
N ASP A 802 -5.92 2.62 -25.16
CA ASP A 802 -6.00 1.56 -24.15
C ASP A 802 -5.88 0.18 -24.79
N PHE A 803 -6.52 0.00 -25.95
CA PHE A 803 -6.45 -1.23 -26.73
C PHE A 803 -5.06 -1.50 -27.32
N ASN A 804 -4.44 -0.46 -27.87
CA ASN A 804 -3.08 -0.55 -28.39
C ASN A 804 -2.09 -0.91 -27.27
N SER A 805 -2.28 -0.32 -26.09
CA SER A 805 -1.44 -0.59 -24.91
C SER A 805 -1.58 -2.04 -24.42
N LEU A 806 -2.80 -2.60 -24.43
CA LEU A 806 -3.05 -4.01 -24.13
C LEU A 806 -2.33 -4.95 -25.11
N MET A 807 -2.45 -4.68 -26.42
CA MET A 807 -1.79 -5.47 -27.47
C MET A 807 -0.26 -5.45 -27.32
N LYS A 808 0.34 -4.26 -27.11
CA LYS A 808 1.78 -4.11 -26.94
C LYS A 808 2.32 -4.99 -25.80
N ARG A 809 1.55 -5.14 -24.73
CA ARG A 809 1.88 -5.98 -23.56
C ARG A 809 1.98 -7.47 -23.89
N GLN A 810 1.26 -7.92 -24.91
CA GLN A 810 1.26 -9.32 -25.37
C GLN A 810 2.31 -9.59 -26.45
N GLY A 811 3.24 -8.66 -26.68
CA GLY A 811 4.18 -8.74 -27.81
C GLY A 811 3.48 -8.57 -29.15
N ILE A 812 2.34 -7.85 -29.18
CA ILE A 812 1.62 -7.53 -30.41
C ILE A 812 1.85 -6.05 -30.73
N MET A 813 2.59 -5.77 -31.79
CA MET A 813 2.72 -4.43 -32.34
C MET A 813 1.51 -4.14 -33.24
N HIS A 814 0.67 -3.17 -32.86
CA HIS A 814 -0.37 -2.63 -33.74
C HIS A 814 0.16 -1.42 -34.50
N VAL A 815 -0.10 -1.38 -35.81
CA VAL A 815 0.18 -0.22 -36.67
C VAL A 815 -1.12 0.22 -37.34
N ASP A 816 -1.50 1.47 -37.08
CA ASP A 816 -2.57 2.16 -37.80
C ASP A 816 -2.09 2.53 -39.20
N TYR A 817 -2.68 1.92 -40.24
CA TYR A 817 -2.28 2.20 -41.63
C TYR A 817 -2.54 3.65 -42.06
N THR A 818 -3.40 4.40 -41.35
CA THR A 818 -3.68 5.81 -41.65
C THR A 818 -2.60 6.76 -41.11
N ALA A 819 -1.72 6.28 -40.23
CA ALA A 819 -0.67 7.10 -39.64
C ALA A 819 0.42 7.45 -40.67
N LYS A 820 0.86 8.72 -40.69
CA LYS A 820 1.89 9.21 -41.63
C LYS A 820 3.22 8.41 -41.60
N ALA A 821 3.54 7.78 -40.47
CA ALA A 821 4.77 7.01 -40.27
C ALA A 821 4.55 5.48 -40.29
N ALA A 822 3.36 5.00 -40.70
CA ALA A 822 2.98 3.59 -40.63
C ALA A 822 3.96 2.67 -41.40
N ALA A 823 4.24 3.01 -42.67
CA ALA A 823 5.15 2.22 -43.51
C ALA A 823 6.54 2.10 -42.88
N ASN A 824 7.10 3.21 -42.39
CA ASN A 824 8.41 3.22 -41.73
C ASN A 824 8.41 2.39 -40.43
N THR A 825 7.29 2.37 -39.70
CA THR A 825 7.16 1.60 -38.45
C THR A 825 7.14 0.10 -38.73
N ILE A 826 6.44 -0.32 -39.79
CA ILE A 826 6.40 -1.73 -40.24
C ILE A 826 7.78 -2.17 -40.72
N ASP A 827 8.45 -1.37 -41.55
CA ASP A 827 9.79 -1.70 -42.05
C ASP A 827 10.81 -1.78 -40.90
N ALA A 828 10.75 -0.85 -39.93
CA ALA A 828 11.60 -0.88 -38.73
C ALA A 828 11.34 -2.12 -37.85
N PHE A 829 10.09 -2.57 -37.74
CA PHE A 829 9.75 -3.81 -37.04
C PHE A 829 10.43 -5.03 -37.68
N ILE A 830 10.42 -5.11 -39.01
CA ILE A 830 11.06 -6.20 -39.76
C ILE A 830 12.59 -6.11 -39.63
N GLU A 831 13.18 -4.91 -39.74
CA GLU A 831 14.63 -4.72 -39.61
C GLU A 831 15.15 -5.11 -38.22
N LYS A 832 14.42 -4.77 -37.15
CA LYS A 832 14.76 -5.11 -35.76
C LYS A 832 14.94 -6.62 -35.55
N THR A 833 14.31 -7.43 -36.38
CA THR A 833 14.34 -8.90 -36.25
C THR A 833 15.55 -9.55 -36.91
N MET A 834 16.39 -8.77 -37.58
CA MET A 834 17.64 -9.21 -38.22
C MET A 834 17.49 -10.41 -39.17
N LEU A 835 16.35 -10.51 -39.86
CA LEU A 835 16.13 -11.57 -40.84
C LEU A 835 17.05 -11.41 -42.07
N PRO A 836 17.48 -12.52 -42.70
CA PRO A 836 18.18 -12.47 -43.98
C PRO A 836 17.31 -11.80 -45.05
N THR A 837 17.92 -11.03 -45.96
CA THR A 837 17.23 -10.34 -47.06
C THR A 837 16.33 -11.28 -47.88
N GLU A 838 16.80 -12.50 -48.14
CA GLU A 838 16.02 -13.53 -48.85
C GLU A 838 14.72 -13.91 -48.12
N THR A 839 14.71 -13.87 -46.79
CA THR A 839 13.51 -14.14 -45.98
C THR A 839 12.55 -12.96 -46.03
N VAL A 840 13.06 -11.73 -45.97
CA VAL A 840 12.24 -10.51 -46.10
C VAL A 840 11.56 -10.45 -47.48
N ASP A 841 12.29 -10.75 -48.55
CA ASP A 841 11.73 -10.81 -49.90
C ASP A 841 10.75 -11.99 -50.05
N ALA A 842 10.99 -13.11 -49.34
CA ALA A 842 10.05 -14.21 -49.30
C ALA A 842 8.76 -13.86 -48.56
N ILE A 843 8.80 -13.07 -47.48
CA ILE A 843 7.62 -12.55 -46.77
C ILE A 843 6.83 -11.61 -47.68
N LYS A 844 7.51 -10.69 -48.39
CA LYS A 844 6.85 -9.81 -49.38
C LYS A 844 6.14 -10.60 -50.47
N ALA A 845 6.85 -11.56 -51.08
CA ALA A 845 6.26 -12.43 -52.09
C ALA A 845 5.09 -13.26 -51.53
N ALA A 846 5.19 -13.73 -50.28
CA ALA A 846 4.11 -14.46 -49.61
C ALA A 846 2.86 -13.59 -49.40
N PHE A 847 3.06 -12.33 -49.00
CA PHE A 847 1.98 -11.36 -48.83
C PHE A 847 1.25 -11.08 -50.15
N LEU A 848 2.00 -10.87 -51.24
CA LEU A 848 1.41 -10.64 -52.57
C LEU A 848 0.66 -11.87 -53.08
N LEU A 849 1.21 -13.08 -52.90
CA LEU A 849 0.52 -14.33 -53.24
C LEU A 849 -0.80 -14.48 -52.49
N ARG A 850 -0.81 -14.17 -51.19
CA ARG A 850 -2.00 -14.24 -50.34
C ARG A 850 -3.08 -13.24 -50.75
N ASN A 851 -2.70 -12.11 -51.31
CA ASN A 851 -3.65 -11.13 -51.81
C ASN A 851 -3.92 -11.29 -53.32
N GLY A 852 -3.65 -12.45 -53.91
CA GLY A 852 -4.06 -12.76 -55.29
C GLY A 852 -3.24 -12.08 -56.39
N GLU A 853 -2.07 -11.51 -56.07
CA GLU A 853 -1.18 -10.93 -57.06
C GLU A 853 -0.19 -11.94 -57.67
N ASP A 854 0.08 -11.82 -58.97
CA ASP A 854 1.17 -12.54 -59.62
C ASP A 854 2.53 -11.90 -59.29
N VAL A 855 3.24 -12.51 -58.34
CA VAL A 855 4.58 -12.09 -57.89
C VAL A 855 5.56 -11.88 -59.04
N ARG A 856 5.45 -12.63 -60.15
CA ARG A 856 6.37 -12.51 -61.29
C ARG A 856 6.12 -11.26 -62.14
N ARG A 857 4.97 -10.60 -61.98
CA ARG A 857 4.53 -9.45 -62.77
C ARG A 857 4.21 -8.21 -61.92
N SER A 858 4.17 -8.34 -60.59
CA SER A 858 3.84 -7.25 -59.68
C SER A 858 4.94 -6.18 -59.66
N LYS A 859 4.54 -4.91 -59.82
CA LYS A 859 5.43 -3.75 -59.69
C LYS A 859 5.80 -3.50 -58.22
N ASP A 860 5.01 -4.05 -57.29
CA ASP A 860 5.11 -3.84 -55.85
C ASP A 860 6.24 -4.64 -55.20
N MET A 861 6.80 -5.65 -55.89
CA MET A 861 8.05 -6.29 -55.47
C MET A 861 9.23 -5.31 -55.34
N LYS A 862 9.14 -4.10 -55.92
CA LYS A 862 10.14 -3.03 -55.79
C LYS A 862 9.87 -2.08 -54.62
N ARG A 863 8.71 -2.16 -53.97
CA ARG A 863 8.32 -1.33 -52.81
C ARG A 863 8.72 -2.03 -51.51
N SER A 864 8.80 -1.27 -50.41
CA SER A 864 9.01 -1.85 -49.08
C SER A 864 7.75 -2.57 -48.60
N LEU A 865 7.90 -3.54 -47.68
CA LEU A 865 6.73 -4.29 -47.19
C LEU A 865 5.78 -3.35 -46.44
N GLY A 866 6.32 -2.41 -45.66
CA GLY A 866 5.53 -1.38 -44.99
C GLY A 866 4.70 -0.55 -45.97
N THR A 867 5.29 -0.15 -47.10
CA THR A 867 4.56 0.60 -48.13
C THR A 867 3.41 -0.20 -48.74
N ILE A 868 3.63 -1.50 -48.99
CA ILE A 868 2.60 -2.39 -49.58
C ILE A 868 1.46 -2.64 -48.58
N MET A 869 1.78 -2.84 -47.29
CA MET A 869 0.79 -3.12 -46.24
C MET A 869 -0.04 -1.90 -45.81
N THR A 870 0.39 -0.68 -46.15
CA THR A 870 -0.33 0.56 -45.84
C THR A 870 -1.08 1.16 -47.04
N ASP A 871 -0.84 0.66 -48.25
CA ASP A 871 -1.46 1.17 -49.47
C ASP A 871 -2.86 0.57 -49.63
N VAL A 872 -3.85 1.24 -49.03
CA VAL A 872 -5.27 0.82 -49.01
C VAL A 872 -5.87 0.75 -50.43
N GLU A 873 -5.32 1.48 -51.40
CA GLU A 873 -5.73 1.44 -52.82
C GLU A 873 -5.14 0.22 -53.57
N HIS A 874 -4.07 -0.39 -53.07
CA HIS A 874 -3.44 -1.58 -53.64
C HIS A 874 -4.01 -2.90 -53.14
N VAL A 875 -5.01 -2.89 -52.26
CA VAL A 875 -5.56 -4.14 -51.71
C VAL A 875 -6.71 -4.61 -52.59
N PRO A 876 -6.54 -5.73 -53.33
CA PRO A 876 -7.59 -6.22 -54.20
C PRO A 876 -8.84 -6.58 -53.40
N PRO A 877 -10.05 -6.51 -54.00
CA PRO A 877 -11.32 -6.77 -53.32
C PRO A 877 -11.49 -8.22 -52.82
N VAL A 878 -10.46 -9.05 -52.93
CA VAL A 878 -10.46 -10.48 -52.60
C VAL A 878 -9.38 -10.75 -51.56
N ALA A 879 -9.69 -10.45 -50.30
CA ALA A 879 -8.84 -10.93 -49.21
C ALA A 879 -8.77 -12.47 -49.22
N PRO A 880 -7.65 -13.07 -48.80
CA PRO A 880 -7.51 -14.52 -48.75
C PRO A 880 -8.45 -15.16 -47.74
N VAL A 881 -8.74 -14.51 -46.61
CA VAL A 881 -9.54 -15.12 -45.54
C VAL A 881 -10.67 -14.18 -45.12
N TYR A 882 -11.90 -14.68 -45.19
CA TYR A 882 -13.10 -13.99 -44.74
C TYR A 882 -13.45 -14.51 -43.34
N VAL A 883 -13.70 -13.60 -42.40
CA VAL A 883 -14.18 -13.95 -41.06
C VAL A 883 -15.68 -13.73 -41.02
N ALA A 884 -16.47 -14.79 -41.03
CA ALA A 884 -17.92 -14.71 -40.90
C ALA A 884 -18.31 -14.85 -39.42
N ALA A 885 -19.06 -13.87 -38.89
CA ALA A 885 -19.80 -14.07 -37.65
C ALA A 885 -20.83 -15.17 -37.92
N ALA A 886 -20.98 -16.14 -37.03
CA ALA A 886 -21.94 -17.22 -37.26
C ALA A 886 -23.34 -16.81 -36.74
N PRO A 887 -24.39 -16.80 -37.58
CA PRO A 887 -25.75 -17.07 -37.12
C PRO A 887 -26.21 -18.45 -37.61
N LEU A 888 -26.76 -19.27 -36.70
CA LEU A 888 -27.57 -20.43 -37.05
C LEU A 888 -28.77 -19.96 -37.88
N LYS A 889 -28.68 -20.02 -39.22
CA LYS A 889 -29.89 -20.05 -40.06
C LYS A 889 -30.62 -21.35 -39.70
N ALA A 890 -31.62 -21.25 -38.82
CA ALA A 890 -32.62 -22.30 -38.65
C ALA A 890 -33.24 -22.54 -40.03
N LYS A 891 -32.88 -23.66 -40.67
CA LYS A 891 -33.66 -24.19 -41.79
C LYS A 891 -35.06 -24.47 -41.24
N ARG A 892 -36.00 -23.56 -41.46
CA ARG A 892 -37.42 -23.90 -41.46
C ARG A 892 -37.62 -24.97 -42.53
N ARG A 893 -37.61 -26.24 -42.11
CA ARG A 893 -38.20 -27.32 -42.90
C ARG A 893 -39.71 -27.10 -42.88
N ARG A 894 -40.29 -26.94 -44.08
CA ARG A 894 -41.70 -27.22 -44.30
C ARG A 894 -41.94 -28.71 -44.17
#